data_AF-A0A372BYZ2-F1
#
_entry.id   AF-A0A372BYZ2-F1
#
_cell.length_a   1.000
_cell.length_b   1.000
_cell.length_c   1.000
_cell.angle_alpha   90.00
_cell.angle_beta   90.00
_cell.angle_gamma   90.00
#
_symmetry.space_group_name_H-M   'P 1'
#
loop_
_entity.id
_entity.type
_entity.pdbx_description
1 polymer ?
#
loop_
_entity_poly.entity_id
_entity_poly.type
_entity_poly.pdbx_seq_one_letter_code
_entity_poly.pdbx_strand_id
1 'polypeptide(L)'
;MQAQCVHKSLRDRAVPRRQSILKRSLLVSLATVLAAAAAVWFGGPRWLDDSVMAYEGETGLPGLDASVEVLFDERGIPRVYAETDADAMRALGWLHAGERLLQLELIRRLARGELSALVGEGAVELDILHRSFGFARRVADEKPDLDAEAAGLIDAYVEGINRQIDAVDRLPPGLIMLGAEPEPWTREDVLTIAYYQTFYPTTLVRRLSRAWHAITLEYGQPAADWLSELPEWTRSTLPRQSITKASNTWVVAPEKSESGAAMHASDPHLEIDRAPGTWYAVGLHSKETFDALGVTTPGLPFITMGHNGQIAWAFTVAPVDVFELYRQPRDPEDPQRIGGPEGWQNLLVRSESIEIRGREKALEREFHYTPLGRVIDIEDDHVVTMRWAGFELPLANIVTSGLALNRADNFETFRRAATDMGALSVNWSYSDRDGNIGYVQSTPIPDRRHERFFTVLDATDPLNDWDGFHPPEELPWALNPEQGWLANSNNNAVGEDWPYPVPGFYKHLRMRRISDHLSSRDTFDRADMRRFQLDQRSDRALSWRDWLADVAEESGRSAIASELRQWDGVMRAESDMAGLFQLWWHYLARAVFEPNDGEPGASWREQRPLLDNWLHSAPEEAFPPDVDRDQAALKALEDALKIGIHPLGRIQTLSIRHPLADNALLDAWLDLSRGPVPRGGDAGSLNVSYVGFDPEAGSLQVGGAASMRFVMDWSDPDAFTLNLTFGQSGNPFSPHFDDFFDDFLTGDPWVVPWSRSAVEERIARQLVLRP
;
A
#
# COMPACT_ATOMS: atom_id res chain seq x y z
N MET A 1 14.43 34.73 -96.98
CA MET A 1 15.75 35.39 -97.06
C MET A 1 16.05 36.00 -95.70
N GLN A 2 17.15 35.57 -95.09
CA GLN A 2 17.96 36.19 -94.03
C GLN A 2 17.38 37.17 -92.99
N ALA A 3 17.51 36.72 -91.72
CA ALA A 3 18.45 37.26 -90.72
C ALA A 3 18.04 38.42 -89.77
N GLN A 4 18.01 38.02 -88.49
CA GLN A 4 18.79 38.55 -87.37
C GLN A 4 18.41 39.85 -86.64
N CYS A 5 18.16 39.60 -85.34
CA CYS A 5 18.70 40.28 -84.16
C CYS A 5 18.16 41.67 -83.79
N VAL A 6 17.28 41.66 -82.78
CA VAL A 6 17.09 42.76 -81.83
C VAL A 6 17.74 42.36 -80.52
N HIS A 7 18.61 43.23 -80.00
CA HIS A 7 19.32 43.07 -78.74
C HIS A 7 18.72 43.99 -77.66
N LYS A 8 18.61 43.43 -76.43
CA LYS A 8 18.38 44.07 -75.12
C LYS A 8 17.03 44.74 -74.83
N SER A 9 16.29 44.14 -73.89
CA SER A 9 16.19 44.65 -72.50
C SER A 9 15.18 43.81 -71.70
N LEU A 10 15.67 42.83 -70.94
CA LEU A 10 14.88 42.12 -69.92
C LEU A 10 14.98 42.89 -68.61
N ARG A 11 13.95 43.68 -68.31
CA ARG A 11 13.54 43.98 -66.94
C ARG A 11 12.02 43.90 -66.82
N ASP A 12 11.63 43.15 -65.79
CA ASP A 12 10.35 43.08 -65.11
C ASP A 12 9.15 42.45 -65.85
N ARG A 13 8.79 41.22 -65.43
CA ARG A 13 7.53 40.99 -64.71
C ARG A 13 7.41 39.59 -64.08
N ALA A 14 7.25 39.63 -62.75
CA ALA A 14 6.31 38.83 -61.96
C ALA A 14 6.55 37.32 -61.78
N VAL A 15 7.39 36.97 -60.79
CA VAL A 15 7.08 35.87 -59.86
C VAL A 15 6.42 36.51 -58.63
N PRO A 16 5.08 36.39 -58.38
CA PRO A 16 4.69 36.37 -56.97
C PRO A 16 3.39 35.63 -56.58
N ARG A 17 2.64 34.95 -57.46
CA ARG A 17 1.29 34.45 -57.04
C ARG A 17 1.31 33.14 -56.25
N ARG A 18 1.92 32.06 -56.75
CA ARG A 18 1.88 30.74 -56.09
C ARG A 18 2.59 30.69 -54.73
N GLN A 19 3.77 31.29 -54.60
CA GLN A 19 4.51 31.32 -53.31
C GLN A 19 3.79 32.15 -52.24
N SER A 20 3.06 33.21 -52.61
CA SER A 20 2.28 34.01 -51.65
C SER A 20 1.05 33.26 -51.13
N ILE A 21 0.41 32.42 -51.96
CA ILE A 21 -0.76 31.62 -51.58
C ILE A 21 -0.35 30.48 -50.64
N LEU A 22 0.75 29.77 -50.94
CA LEU A 22 1.29 28.74 -50.05
C LEU A 22 1.74 29.32 -48.70
N LYS A 23 2.42 30.47 -48.69
CA LYS A 23 2.78 31.15 -47.43
C LYS A 23 1.56 31.59 -46.62
N ARG A 24 0.51 32.12 -47.29
CA ARG A 24 -0.75 32.48 -46.61
C ARG A 24 -1.49 31.26 -46.07
N SER A 25 -1.58 30.19 -46.84
CA SER A 25 -2.19 28.94 -46.39
C SER A 25 -1.45 28.36 -45.19
N LEU A 26 -0.11 28.34 -45.23
CA LEU A 26 0.72 27.88 -44.12
C LEU A 26 0.54 28.77 -42.87
N LEU A 27 0.50 30.09 -43.03
CA LEU A 27 0.26 31.02 -41.93
C LEU A 27 -1.13 30.88 -41.34
N VAL A 28 -2.16 30.67 -42.17
CA VAL A 28 -3.53 30.41 -41.70
C VAL A 28 -3.59 29.07 -40.98
N SER A 29 -3.01 28.00 -41.53
CA SER A 29 -2.95 26.69 -40.85
C SER A 29 -2.20 26.78 -39.52
N LEU A 30 -1.07 27.49 -39.48
CA LEU A 30 -0.32 27.72 -38.24
C LEU A 30 -1.13 28.53 -37.23
N ALA A 31 -1.78 29.61 -37.65
CA ALA A 31 -2.64 30.41 -36.78
C ALA A 31 -3.83 29.61 -36.26
N THR A 32 -4.45 28.75 -37.08
CA THR A 32 -5.53 27.85 -36.66
C THR A 32 -5.04 26.81 -35.66
N VAL A 33 -3.88 26.19 -35.90
CA VAL A 33 -3.27 25.25 -34.95
C VAL A 33 -2.93 25.94 -33.63
N LEU A 34 -2.36 27.15 -33.68
CA LEU A 34 -2.07 27.94 -32.48
C LEU A 34 -3.34 28.38 -31.74
N ALA A 35 -4.40 28.75 -32.47
CA ALA A 35 -5.69 29.10 -31.86
C ALA A 35 -6.38 27.88 -31.24
N ALA A 36 -6.32 26.71 -31.90
CA ALA A 36 -6.83 25.46 -31.35
C ALA A 36 -6.00 25.02 -30.12
N ALA A 37 -4.68 25.11 -30.19
CA ALA A 37 -3.79 24.83 -29.05
C ALA A 37 -4.06 25.79 -27.90
N ALA A 38 -4.27 27.08 -28.16
CA ALA A 38 -4.66 28.05 -27.14
C ALA A 38 -6.05 27.75 -26.55
N ALA A 39 -7.03 27.37 -27.40
CA ALA A 39 -8.36 26.98 -26.93
C ALA A 39 -8.30 25.73 -26.05
N VAL A 40 -7.48 24.73 -26.38
CA VAL A 40 -7.24 23.56 -25.53
C VAL A 40 -6.50 23.96 -24.26
N TRP A 41 -5.42 24.74 -24.35
CA TRP A 41 -4.59 25.13 -23.21
C TRP A 41 -5.35 25.95 -22.17
N PHE A 42 -6.16 26.92 -22.62
CA PHE A 42 -6.90 27.83 -21.74
C PHE A 42 -8.35 27.39 -21.48
N GLY A 43 -9.00 26.75 -22.44
CA GLY A 43 -10.39 26.27 -22.31
C GLY A 43 -10.49 24.85 -21.76
N GLY A 44 -9.49 24.01 -21.98
CA GLY A 44 -9.41 22.63 -21.48
C GLY A 44 -9.51 22.51 -19.96
N PRO A 45 -8.78 23.30 -19.16
CA PRO A 45 -8.86 23.25 -17.70
C PRO A 45 -10.28 23.58 -17.20
N ARG A 46 -10.90 24.64 -17.73
CA ARG A 46 -12.29 25.02 -17.40
C ARG A 46 -13.30 23.96 -17.83
N TRP A 47 -13.03 23.27 -18.93
CA TRP A 47 -13.85 22.13 -19.34
C TRP A 47 -13.63 20.94 -18.39
N LEU A 48 -12.40 20.63 -17.98
CA LEU A 48 -12.16 19.52 -17.05
C LEU A 48 -12.66 19.81 -15.63
N ASP A 49 -12.78 21.08 -15.23
CA ASP A 49 -13.36 21.51 -13.95
C ASP A 49 -14.80 20.99 -13.76
N ASP A 50 -15.60 20.91 -14.83
CA ASP A 50 -16.98 20.35 -14.77
C ASP A 50 -17.00 18.83 -14.49
N SER A 51 -15.84 18.15 -14.39
CA SER A 51 -15.76 16.74 -13.96
C SER A 51 -15.67 16.56 -12.44
N VAL A 52 -15.59 17.67 -11.68
CA VAL A 52 -15.57 17.66 -10.22
C VAL A 52 -16.99 17.42 -9.69
N MET A 53 -17.13 16.53 -8.71
CA MET A 53 -18.41 16.26 -8.05
C MET A 53 -18.93 17.53 -7.33
N ALA A 54 -20.24 17.73 -7.32
CA ALA A 54 -20.85 18.80 -6.53
C ALA A 54 -20.73 18.52 -5.03
N TYR A 55 -20.25 19.51 -4.26
CA TYR A 55 -20.22 19.49 -2.79
C TYR A 55 -21.39 20.22 -2.14
N GLU A 56 -22.22 20.90 -2.95
CA GLU A 56 -23.32 21.70 -2.45
C GLU A 56 -24.58 21.63 -3.32
N GLY A 57 -25.72 21.91 -2.69
CA GLY A 57 -27.02 21.97 -3.35
C GLY A 57 -27.82 20.68 -3.19
N GLU A 58 -28.63 20.35 -4.20
CA GLU A 58 -29.46 19.15 -4.21
C GLU A 58 -29.23 18.34 -5.49
N THR A 59 -29.08 17.03 -5.36
CA THR A 59 -28.89 16.09 -6.47
C THR A 59 -29.83 14.90 -6.32
N GLY A 60 -30.42 14.43 -7.43
CA GLY A 60 -31.22 13.21 -7.41
C GLY A 60 -30.34 11.96 -7.36
N LEU A 61 -30.64 11.06 -6.43
CA LEU A 61 -30.07 9.73 -6.31
C LEU A 61 -31.22 8.70 -6.25
N PRO A 62 -31.75 8.28 -7.40
CA PRO A 62 -32.85 7.33 -7.46
C PRO A 62 -32.51 6.02 -6.75
N GLY A 63 -33.47 5.50 -5.99
CA GLY A 63 -33.32 4.28 -5.18
C GLY A 63 -33.15 4.54 -3.69
N LEU A 64 -33.02 5.80 -3.26
CA LEU A 64 -33.09 6.16 -1.85
C LEU A 64 -34.51 5.99 -1.28
N ASP A 65 -34.60 5.53 -0.04
CA ASP A 65 -35.87 5.48 0.70
C ASP A 65 -36.24 6.86 1.28
N ALA A 66 -35.22 7.65 1.67
CA ALA A 66 -35.36 9.00 2.18
C ALA A 66 -34.23 9.93 1.67
N SER A 67 -34.37 11.24 1.86
CA SER A 67 -33.28 12.16 1.51
C SER A 67 -32.08 11.92 2.44
N VAL A 68 -30.87 11.95 1.87
CA VAL A 68 -29.61 11.86 2.60
C VAL A 68 -28.93 13.23 2.63
N GLU A 69 -28.50 13.66 3.80
CA GLU A 69 -27.77 14.91 4.01
C GLU A 69 -26.27 14.62 4.08
N VAL A 70 -25.46 15.35 3.32
CA VAL A 70 -24.00 15.23 3.33
C VAL A 70 -23.39 16.58 3.69
N LEU A 71 -22.74 16.65 4.85
CA LEU A 71 -22.05 17.85 5.34
C LEU A 71 -20.54 17.69 5.11
N PHE A 72 -19.93 18.60 4.35
CA PHE A 72 -18.49 18.58 4.08
C PHE A 72 -17.77 19.62 4.94
N ASP A 73 -16.65 19.24 5.53
CA ASP A 73 -15.72 20.19 6.17
C ASP A 73 -14.82 20.90 5.14
N GLU A 74 -13.94 21.79 5.60
CA GLU A 74 -13.02 22.54 4.73
C GLU A 74 -12.01 21.66 3.95
N ARG A 75 -11.86 20.39 4.33
CA ARG A 75 -11.00 19.40 3.66
C ARG A 75 -11.79 18.42 2.80
N GLY A 76 -13.09 18.64 2.63
CA GLY A 76 -13.96 17.77 1.84
C GLY A 76 -14.23 16.41 2.48
N ILE A 77 -14.08 16.27 3.80
CA ILE A 77 -14.48 15.04 4.51
C ILE A 77 -16.01 15.07 4.71
N PRO A 78 -16.79 14.19 4.05
CA PRO A 78 -18.23 14.13 4.23
C PRO A 78 -18.65 13.53 5.58
N ARG A 79 -19.76 14.05 6.12
CA ARG A 79 -20.62 13.41 7.12
C ARG A 79 -21.96 13.13 6.49
N VAL A 80 -22.24 11.84 6.27
CA VAL A 80 -23.45 11.32 5.65
C VAL A 80 -24.46 11.03 6.73
N TYR A 81 -25.63 11.67 6.68
CA TYR A 81 -26.77 11.44 7.56
C TYR A 81 -27.94 10.86 6.75
N ALA A 82 -28.31 9.62 7.05
CA ALA A 82 -29.37 8.87 6.37
C ALA A 82 -30.40 8.31 7.36
N GLU A 83 -31.60 7.99 6.87
CA GLU A 83 -32.63 7.31 7.68
C GLU A 83 -32.37 5.80 7.78
N THR A 84 -31.79 5.18 6.75
CA THR A 84 -31.52 3.74 6.67
C THR A 84 -30.04 3.45 6.37
N ASP A 85 -29.58 2.26 6.76
CA ASP A 85 -28.24 1.78 6.46
C ASP A 85 -28.02 1.62 4.95
N ALA A 86 -29.05 1.20 4.21
CA ALA A 86 -29.01 1.10 2.76
C ALA A 86 -28.80 2.46 2.08
N ASP A 87 -29.48 3.51 2.55
CA ASP A 87 -29.32 4.87 2.03
C ASP A 87 -27.92 5.43 2.34
N ALA A 88 -27.38 5.16 3.53
CA ALA A 88 -26.00 5.52 3.88
C ALA A 88 -24.98 4.82 2.95
N MET A 89 -25.16 3.52 2.68
CA MET A 89 -24.28 2.76 1.78
C MET A 89 -24.40 3.21 0.33
N ARG A 90 -25.60 3.52 -0.14
CA ARG A 90 -25.83 4.07 -1.48
C ARG A 90 -25.16 5.44 -1.63
N ALA A 91 -25.26 6.30 -0.62
CA ALA A 91 -24.55 7.58 -0.61
C ALA A 91 -23.03 7.40 -0.58
N LEU A 92 -22.50 6.43 0.18
CA LEU A 92 -21.07 6.10 0.17
C LEU A 92 -20.59 5.67 -1.22
N GLY A 93 -21.33 4.81 -1.91
CA GLY A 93 -21.02 4.38 -3.28
C GLY A 93 -21.00 5.55 -4.26
N TRP A 94 -21.99 6.45 -4.16
CA TRP A 94 -22.06 7.68 -4.94
C TRP A 94 -20.84 8.58 -4.71
N LEU A 95 -20.47 8.81 -3.44
CA LEU A 95 -19.32 9.63 -3.05
C LEU A 95 -17.99 9.02 -3.52
N HIS A 96 -17.79 7.71 -3.32
CA HIS A 96 -16.60 7.01 -3.82
C HIS A 96 -16.47 7.14 -5.34
N ALA A 97 -17.56 6.97 -6.09
CA ALA A 97 -17.53 7.15 -7.53
C ALA A 97 -17.32 8.61 -7.94
N GLY A 98 -17.87 9.59 -7.21
CA GLY A 98 -17.72 11.00 -7.52
C GLY A 98 -16.29 11.51 -7.31
N GLU A 99 -15.63 11.01 -6.27
CA GLU A 99 -14.29 11.43 -5.90
C GLU A 99 -13.19 10.56 -6.51
N ARG A 100 -13.45 9.26 -6.65
CA ARG A 100 -12.43 8.22 -6.87
C ARG A 100 -12.71 7.33 -8.08
N LEU A 101 -13.48 7.78 -9.07
CA LEU A 101 -13.88 6.93 -10.21
C LEU A 101 -12.71 6.25 -10.93
N LEU A 102 -11.62 6.98 -11.19
CA LEU A 102 -10.42 6.39 -11.80
C LEU A 102 -9.80 5.32 -10.89
N GLN A 103 -9.70 5.60 -9.59
CA GLN A 103 -9.12 4.67 -8.62
C GLN A 103 -9.97 3.39 -8.51
N LEU A 104 -11.30 3.54 -8.48
CA LEU A 104 -12.26 2.43 -8.54
C LEU A 104 -12.01 1.57 -9.80
N GLU A 105 -11.92 2.19 -10.97
CA GLU A 105 -11.69 1.47 -12.22
C GLU A 105 -10.35 0.71 -12.22
N LEU A 106 -9.29 1.37 -11.74
CA LEU A 106 -7.96 0.77 -11.68
C LEU A 106 -7.89 -0.39 -10.67
N ILE A 107 -8.48 -0.26 -9.48
CA ILE A 107 -8.43 -1.32 -8.45
C ILE A 107 -9.29 -2.54 -8.88
N ARG A 108 -10.45 -2.30 -9.51
CA ARG A 108 -11.29 -3.38 -10.06
C ARG A 108 -10.52 -4.16 -11.13
N ARG A 109 -9.94 -3.46 -12.12
CA ARG A 109 -9.16 -4.12 -13.18
C ARG A 109 -7.89 -4.78 -12.66
N LEU A 110 -7.23 -4.21 -11.66
CA LEU A 110 -6.08 -4.84 -11.01
C LEU A 110 -6.48 -6.18 -10.40
N ALA A 111 -7.53 -6.19 -9.56
CA ALA A 111 -7.98 -7.38 -8.88
C ALA A 111 -8.47 -8.47 -9.86
N ARG A 112 -9.05 -8.07 -11.00
CA ARG A 112 -9.50 -8.98 -12.07
C ARG A 112 -8.38 -9.41 -13.04
N GLY A 113 -7.23 -8.73 -13.03
CA GLY A 113 -6.16 -8.92 -14.01
C GLY A 113 -6.56 -8.49 -15.42
N GLU A 114 -7.08 -7.27 -15.54
CA GLU A 114 -7.60 -6.67 -16.77
C GLU A 114 -7.00 -5.26 -17.03
N LEU A 115 -5.87 -4.91 -16.40
CA LEU A 115 -5.22 -3.60 -16.58
C LEU A 115 -4.56 -3.46 -17.94
N SER A 116 -4.02 -4.53 -18.52
CA SER A 116 -3.37 -4.49 -19.84
C SER A 116 -4.36 -4.19 -20.97
N ALA A 117 -5.64 -4.51 -20.80
CA ALA A 117 -6.70 -4.08 -21.69
C ALA A 117 -6.87 -2.55 -21.70
N LEU A 118 -6.48 -1.88 -20.61
CA LEU A 118 -6.59 -0.44 -20.43
C LEU A 118 -5.29 0.32 -20.79
N VAL A 119 -4.14 -0.16 -20.32
CA VAL A 119 -2.85 0.56 -20.43
C VAL A 119 -1.83 -0.12 -21.35
N GLY A 120 -2.13 -1.32 -21.87
CA GLY A 120 -1.28 -2.05 -22.81
C GLY A 120 -0.19 -2.90 -22.15
N GLU A 121 0.90 -3.11 -22.88
CA GLU A 121 1.99 -4.06 -22.55
C GLU A 121 2.56 -3.93 -21.14
N GLY A 122 2.66 -2.70 -20.63
CA GLY A 122 3.27 -2.43 -19.33
C GLY A 122 2.55 -3.10 -18.15
N ALA A 123 1.29 -3.52 -18.33
CA ALA A 123 0.50 -4.19 -17.31
C ALA A 123 0.31 -5.71 -17.53
N VAL A 124 0.85 -6.29 -18.61
CA VAL A 124 0.61 -7.70 -18.95
C VAL A 124 1.11 -8.64 -17.86
N GLU A 125 2.32 -8.42 -17.33
CA GLU A 125 2.86 -9.25 -16.25
C GLU A 125 2.04 -9.14 -14.96
N LEU A 126 1.41 -7.98 -14.74
CA LEU A 126 0.54 -7.77 -13.59
C LEU A 126 -0.78 -8.52 -13.74
N ASP A 127 -1.37 -8.49 -14.93
CA ASP A 127 -2.58 -9.25 -15.26
C ASP A 127 -2.34 -10.76 -15.20
N ILE A 128 -1.22 -11.22 -15.78
CA ILE A 128 -0.77 -12.61 -15.70
C ILE A 128 -0.67 -13.02 -14.23
N LEU A 129 -0.04 -12.21 -13.38
CA LEU A 129 0.07 -12.48 -11.96
C LEU A 129 -1.29 -12.57 -11.27
N HIS A 130 -2.21 -11.62 -11.47
CA HIS A 130 -3.51 -11.59 -10.77
C HIS A 130 -4.45 -12.72 -11.22
N ARG A 131 -4.53 -12.98 -12.53
CA ARG A 131 -5.24 -14.14 -13.09
C ARG A 131 -4.64 -15.46 -12.62
N SER A 132 -3.33 -15.42 -12.35
CA SER A 132 -2.61 -16.56 -11.83
C SER A 132 -3.12 -17.03 -10.45
N PHE A 133 -3.42 -16.07 -9.56
CA PHE A 133 -4.05 -16.34 -8.27
C PHE A 133 -5.57 -16.53 -8.41
N GLY A 134 -6.17 -15.91 -9.42
CA GLY A 134 -7.56 -16.14 -9.78
C GLY A 134 -8.56 -15.50 -8.83
N PHE A 135 -8.30 -14.27 -8.37
CA PHE A 135 -9.20 -13.56 -7.45
C PHE A 135 -10.63 -13.47 -7.99
N ALA A 136 -10.80 -12.89 -9.18
CA ALA A 136 -12.10 -12.80 -9.85
C ALA A 136 -12.69 -14.18 -10.19
N ARG A 137 -11.84 -15.11 -10.63
CA ARG A 137 -12.24 -16.47 -10.98
C ARG A 137 -12.86 -17.19 -9.79
N ARG A 138 -12.21 -17.14 -8.61
CA ARG A 138 -12.69 -17.83 -7.41
C ARG A 138 -14.03 -17.26 -6.93
N VAL A 139 -14.19 -15.94 -6.96
CA VAL A 139 -15.48 -15.28 -6.64
C VAL A 139 -16.59 -15.74 -7.60
N ALA A 140 -16.31 -15.79 -8.90
CA ALA A 140 -17.27 -16.24 -9.91
C ALA A 140 -17.62 -17.73 -9.83
N ASP A 141 -16.62 -18.58 -9.55
CA ASP A 141 -16.77 -20.04 -9.43
C ASP A 141 -17.50 -20.42 -8.13
N GLU A 142 -17.15 -19.82 -6.99
CA GLU A 142 -17.70 -20.17 -5.67
C GLU A 142 -19.01 -19.44 -5.35
N LYS A 143 -19.21 -18.23 -5.86
CA LYS A 143 -20.37 -17.36 -5.55
C LYS A 143 -20.60 -17.24 -4.04
N PRO A 144 -19.73 -16.50 -3.33
CA PRO A 144 -19.70 -16.48 -1.87
C PRO A 144 -21.08 -16.23 -1.26
N ASP A 145 -21.48 -17.10 -0.34
CA ASP A 145 -22.74 -16.96 0.38
C ASP A 145 -22.64 -15.80 1.37
N LEU A 146 -23.56 -14.86 1.25
CA LEU A 146 -23.68 -13.69 2.12
C LEU A 146 -25.05 -13.79 2.78
N ASP A 147 -25.14 -13.43 4.06
CA ASP A 147 -26.45 -13.20 4.65
C ASP A 147 -27.20 -12.08 3.90
N ALA A 148 -28.53 -12.09 4.01
CA ALA A 148 -29.39 -11.20 3.24
C ALA A 148 -29.12 -9.71 3.54
N GLU A 149 -28.65 -9.40 4.74
CA GLU A 149 -28.35 -8.03 5.17
C GLU A 149 -27.06 -7.53 4.50
N ALA A 150 -25.96 -8.26 4.64
CA ALA A 150 -24.69 -7.93 4.00
C ALA A 150 -24.84 -7.84 2.49
N ALA A 151 -25.58 -8.78 1.88
CA ALA A 151 -25.89 -8.74 0.45
C ALA A 151 -26.65 -7.44 0.05
N GLY A 152 -27.67 -7.05 0.83
CA GLY A 152 -28.45 -5.84 0.57
C GLY A 152 -27.63 -4.55 0.71
N LEU A 153 -26.74 -4.48 1.70
CA LEU A 153 -25.86 -3.32 1.92
C LEU A 153 -24.83 -3.16 0.79
N ILE A 154 -24.23 -4.27 0.32
CA ILE A 154 -23.31 -4.23 -0.83
C ILE A 154 -24.07 -3.81 -2.10
N ASP A 155 -25.28 -4.31 -2.30
CA ASP A 155 -26.09 -3.93 -3.47
C ASP A 155 -26.43 -2.44 -3.46
N ALA A 156 -26.78 -1.87 -2.29
CA ALA A 156 -27.03 -0.44 -2.16
C ALA A 156 -25.77 0.39 -2.47
N TYR A 157 -24.61 -0.03 -1.97
CA TYR A 157 -23.32 0.59 -2.29
C TYR A 157 -22.99 0.54 -3.79
N VAL A 158 -23.18 -0.62 -4.44
CA VAL A 158 -22.97 -0.80 -5.88
C VAL A 158 -23.96 0.04 -6.70
N GLU A 159 -25.22 0.12 -6.27
CA GLU A 159 -26.20 1.02 -6.90
C GLU A 159 -25.71 2.47 -6.83
N GLY A 160 -25.21 2.92 -5.69
CA GLY A 160 -24.62 4.25 -5.53
C GLY A 160 -23.51 4.56 -6.54
N ILE A 161 -22.56 3.63 -6.70
CA ILE A 161 -21.49 3.75 -7.70
C ILE A 161 -22.07 3.87 -9.11
N ASN A 162 -22.99 2.98 -9.47
CA ASN A 162 -23.57 2.93 -10.81
C ASN A 162 -24.40 4.17 -11.13
N ARG A 163 -25.14 4.70 -10.16
CA ARG A 163 -25.87 5.95 -10.32
C ARG A 163 -24.93 7.11 -10.61
N GLN A 164 -23.79 7.17 -9.93
CA GLN A 164 -22.80 8.21 -10.18
C GLN A 164 -22.17 8.04 -11.56
N ILE A 165 -21.86 6.81 -12.00
CA ILE A 165 -21.40 6.54 -13.36
C ILE A 165 -22.42 7.07 -14.39
N ASP A 166 -23.71 6.79 -14.19
CA ASP A 166 -24.79 7.23 -15.07
C ASP A 166 -24.99 8.75 -15.07
N ALA A 167 -24.72 9.41 -13.94
CA ALA A 167 -24.94 10.84 -13.75
C ALA A 167 -23.75 11.72 -14.17
N VAL A 168 -22.57 11.14 -14.39
CA VAL A 168 -21.38 11.88 -14.78
C VAL A 168 -21.51 12.38 -16.22
N ASP A 169 -21.77 13.68 -16.37
CA ASP A 169 -21.76 14.37 -17.67
C ASP A 169 -20.35 14.44 -18.27
N ARG A 170 -19.32 14.48 -17.42
CA ARG A 170 -17.92 14.62 -17.82
C ARG A 170 -17.01 13.75 -16.98
N LEU A 171 -16.42 12.75 -17.62
CA LEU A 171 -15.48 11.84 -16.96
C LEU A 171 -14.26 12.60 -16.42
N PRO A 172 -13.66 12.14 -15.30
CA PRO A 172 -12.43 12.71 -14.79
C PRO A 172 -11.30 12.57 -15.81
N PRO A 173 -10.30 13.49 -15.80
CA PRO A 173 -9.23 13.55 -16.81
C PRO A 173 -8.53 12.21 -17.05
N GLY A 174 -8.30 11.43 -15.99
CA GLY A 174 -7.71 10.09 -16.06
C GLY A 174 -8.40 9.15 -17.02
N LEU A 175 -9.72 9.05 -16.93
CA LEU A 175 -10.50 8.14 -17.76
C LEU A 175 -10.57 8.63 -19.21
N ILE A 176 -10.70 9.95 -19.43
CA ILE A 176 -10.67 10.54 -20.77
C ILE A 176 -9.34 10.24 -21.47
N MET A 177 -8.22 10.45 -20.79
CA MET A 177 -6.88 10.21 -21.36
C MET A 177 -6.64 8.73 -21.66
N LEU A 178 -7.13 7.85 -20.78
CA LEU A 178 -7.06 6.42 -21.02
C LEU A 178 -8.06 5.96 -22.09
N GLY A 179 -9.04 6.77 -22.47
CA GLY A 179 -10.13 6.35 -23.35
C GLY A 179 -10.98 5.25 -22.71
N ALA A 180 -11.13 5.32 -21.39
CA ALA A 180 -11.82 4.34 -20.57
C ALA A 180 -13.24 4.80 -20.31
N GLU A 181 -14.22 3.96 -20.64
CA GLU A 181 -15.62 4.15 -20.23
C GLU A 181 -15.88 3.25 -19.01
N PRO A 182 -16.32 3.79 -17.86
CA PRO A 182 -16.63 2.97 -16.69
C PRO A 182 -17.77 2.00 -16.98
N GLU A 183 -17.52 0.71 -16.76
CA GLU A 183 -18.57 -0.31 -16.83
C GLU A 183 -19.34 -0.38 -15.50
N PRO A 184 -20.65 -0.72 -15.53
CA PRO A 184 -21.43 -0.93 -14.31
C PRO A 184 -20.74 -1.90 -13.36
N TRP A 185 -20.71 -1.54 -12.08
CA TRP A 185 -20.22 -2.35 -10.99
C TRP A 185 -21.23 -3.41 -10.58
N THR A 186 -20.71 -4.51 -10.06
CA THR A 186 -21.47 -5.63 -9.53
C THR A 186 -20.99 -5.98 -8.12
N ARG A 187 -21.77 -6.80 -7.42
CA ARG A 187 -21.36 -7.38 -6.13
C ARG A 187 -20.05 -8.19 -6.26
N GLU A 188 -19.84 -8.86 -7.39
CA GLU A 188 -18.63 -9.63 -7.65
C GLU A 188 -17.38 -8.74 -7.66
N ASP A 189 -17.48 -7.48 -8.12
CA ASP A 189 -16.36 -6.54 -8.10
C ASP A 189 -15.96 -6.19 -6.66
N VAL A 190 -16.93 -5.93 -5.79
CA VAL A 190 -16.69 -5.67 -4.36
C VAL A 190 -16.04 -6.88 -3.68
N LEU A 191 -16.58 -8.08 -3.89
CA LEU A 191 -16.04 -9.32 -3.33
C LEU A 191 -14.65 -9.65 -3.87
N THR A 192 -14.41 -9.40 -5.16
CA THR A 192 -13.09 -9.60 -5.79
C THR A 192 -12.05 -8.65 -5.22
N ILE A 193 -12.40 -7.38 -5.03
CA ILE A 193 -11.52 -6.41 -4.39
C ILE A 193 -11.26 -6.81 -2.94
N ALA A 194 -12.30 -7.16 -2.17
CA ALA A 194 -12.15 -7.57 -0.79
C ALA A 194 -11.27 -8.82 -0.66
N TYR A 195 -11.46 -9.83 -1.52
CA TYR A 195 -10.59 -10.99 -1.56
C TYR A 195 -9.15 -10.63 -1.95
N TYR A 196 -8.96 -9.77 -2.96
CA TYR A 196 -7.63 -9.27 -3.31
C TYR A 196 -6.92 -8.59 -2.13
N GLN A 197 -7.65 -7.85 -1.28
CA GLN A 197 -7.06 -7.23 -0.09
C GLN A 197 -6.50 -8.25 0.91
N THR A 198 -7.02 -9.49 0.97
CA THR A 198 -6.45 -10.53 1.84
C THR A 198 -5.09 -11.03 1.34
N PHE A 199 -4.80 -10.89 0.04
CA PHE A 199 -3.51 -11.25 -0.54
C PHE A 199 -2.41 -10.26 -0.17
N TYR A 200 -2.79 -9.02 0.15
CA TYR A 200 -1.86 -7.94 0.35
C TYR A 200 -0.81 -8.24 1.46
N PRO A 201 -1.18 -8.66 2.69
CA PRO A 201 -0.23 -9.13 3.70
C PRO A 201 0.66 -10.29 3.24
N THR A 202 0.13 -11.25 2.50
CA THR A 202 0.87 -12.42 1.99
C THR A 202 2.01 -12.01 1.06
N THR A 203 1.82 -10.93 0.28
CA THR A 203 2.89 -10.42 -0.57
C THR A 203 4.13 -10.11 0.26
N LEU A 204 3.97 -9.55 1.47
CA LEU A 204 5.06 -9.19 2.38
C LEU A 204 5.96 -10.37 2.72
N VAL A 205 5.34 -11.50 3.06
CA VAL A 205 6.03 -12.73 3.43
C VAL A 205 6.68 -13.37 2.20
N ARG A 206 6.00 -13.31 1.05
CA ARG A 206 6.46 -13.95 -0.17
C ARG A 206 7.78 -13.41 -0.71
N ARG A 207 8.11 -12.11 -0.66
CA ARG A 207 9.47 -11.70 -1.13
C ARG A 207 10.55 -12.30 -0.27
N LEU A 208 10.30 -12.33 1.03
CA LEU A 208 11.36 -12.66 1.96
C LEU A 208 11.65 -14.13 1.82
N SER A 209 10.59 -14.94 1.71
CA SER A 209 10.71 -16.32 1.25
C SER A 209 11.40 -16.43 -0.13
N ARG A 210 11.16 -15.54 -1.11
CA ARG A 210 11.93 -15.52 -2.37
C ARG A 210 13.42 -15.19 -2.17
N ALA A 211 13.75 -14.20 -1.35
CA ALA A 211 15.13 -13.85 -1.03
C ALA A 211 15.85 -15.01 -0.32
N TRP A 212 15.12 -15.72 0.56
CA TRP A 212 15.58 -16.93 1.21
C TRP A 212 15.81 -18.07 0.24
N HIS A 213 14.86 -18.30 -0.65
CA HIS A 213 14.96 -19.32 -1.68
C HIS A 213 16.15 -19.05 -2.60
N ALA A 214 16.38 -17.78 -2.96
CA ALA A 214 17.51 -17.37 -3.76
C ALA A 214 18.85 -17.69 -3.07
N ILE A 215 18.97 -17.41 -1.77
CA ILE A 215 20.13 -17.82 -0.96
C ILE A 215 20.27 -19.33 -0.88
N THR A 216 19.17 -20.06 -0.75
CA THR A 216 19.18 -21.54 -0.70
C THR A 216 19.72 -22.12 -2.00
N LEU A 217 19.32 -21.57 -3.14
CA LEU A 217 19.81 -21.97 -4.46
C LEU A 217 21.29 -21.64 -4.64
N GLU A 218 21.73 -20.48 -4.14
CA GLU A 218 23.09 -19.98 -4.31
C GLU A 218 24.10 -20.65 -3.36
N TYR A 219 23.73 -20.86 -2.09
CA TYR A 219 24.63 -21.30 -1.01
C TYR A 219 24.28 -22.68 -0.41
N GLY A 220 23.14 -23.27 -0.79
CA GLY A 220 22.69 -24.59 -0.33
C GLY A 220 21.83 -24.57 0.94
N GLN A 221 21.37 -25.76 1.34
CA GLN A 221 20.46 -25.96 2.47
C GLN A 221 20.96 -25.39 3.82
N PRO A 222 22.26 -25.48 4.20
CA PRO A 222 22.73 -24.88 5.44
C PRO A 222 22.48 -23.36 5.52
N ALA A 223 22.48 -22.65 4.39
CA ALA A 223 22.16 -21.23 4.34
C ALA A 223 20.66 -20.95 4.51
N ALA A 224 19.82 -21.89 4.04
CA ALA A 224 18.38 -21.85 4.28
C ALA A 224 18.06 -22.07 5.77
N ASP A 225 18.75 -23.03 6.40
CA ASP A 225 18.61 -23.33 7.82
C ASP A 225 19.08 -22.15 8.68
N TRP A 226 20.18 -21.49 8.31
CA TRP A 226 20.66 -20.26 8.96
C TRP A 226 19.62 -19.13 8.98
N LEU A 227 18.86 -18.99 7.89
CA LEU A 227 17.80 -17.99 7.82
C LEU A 227 16.60 -18.39 8.69
N SER A 228 16.29 -19.70 8.76
CA SER A 228 15.14 -20.29 9.48
C SER A 228 15.13 -19.98 10.98
N GLU A 229 16.32 -19.82 11.55
CA GLU A 229 16.50 -19.25 12.87
C GLU A 229 16.22 -17.74 12.75
N LEU A 230 15.05 -17.30 13.22
CA LEU A 230 14.85 -15.89 13.51
C LEU A 230 15.92 -15.51 14.55
N PRO A 231 16.87 -14.59 14.29
CA PRO A 231 17.64 -14.02 15.38
C PRO A 231 16.75 -13.61 16.53
N GLU A 232 17.23 -13.74 17.77
CA GLU A 232 16.50 -13.32 18.99
C GLU A 232 15.91 -11.90 18.88
N TRP A 233 16.55 -11.03 18.09
CA TRP A 233 16.11 -9.66 17.84
C TRP A 233 15.25 -9.50 16.57
N THR A 234 15.19 -10.50 15.67
CA THR A 234 14.36 -10.46 14.47
C THR A 234 12.92 -10.83 14.75
N ARG A 235 12.17 -9.77 14.73
CA ARG A 235 10.91 -9.75 14.06
C ARG A 235 11.21 -9.01 12.68
N SER A 236 10.98 -9.59 11.45
CA SER A 236 11.29 -9.19 9.97
C SER A 236 10.45 -8.32 8.84
N THR A 237 10.91 -8.04 7.58
CA THR A 237 10.12 -7.37 6.43
C THR A 237 10.70 -7.46 4.98
N LEU A 238 9.83 -7.45 3.90
CA LEU A 238 9.75 -6.59 2.64
C LEU A 238 9.55 -7.33 1.26
N PRO A 239 8.61 -6.93 0.29
CA PRO A 239 8.44 -6.59 -1.20
C PRO A 239 9.13 -5.59 -2.15
N ARG A 240 9.46 -5.97 -3.41
CA ARG A 240 9.45 -5.13 -4.64
C ARG A 240 8.53 -5.88 -5.63
N GLN A 241 7.43 -5.38 -6.18
CA GLN A 241 6.72 -4.11 -6.06
C GLN A 241 6.56 -3.63 -4.61
N SER A 242 6.70 -2.32 -4.40
CA SER A 242 6.31 -1.75 -3.11
C SER A 242 4.79 -1.70 -3.14
N ILE A 243 4.17 -2.69 -2.50
CA ILE A 243 2.95 -2.46 -1.76
C ILE A 243 3.31 -2.70 -0.28
N THR A 244 3.40 -1.57 0.42
CA THR A 244 3.66 -1.18 1.79
C THR A 244 4.42 -2.01 2.80
N LYS A 245 4.96 -1.26 3.76
CA LYS A 245 5.94 -1.69 4.73
C LYS A 245 5.41 -1.20 6.05
N ALA A 246 4.87 -2.11 6.84
CA ALA A 246 4.66 -1.87 8.25
C ALA A 246 3.62 -0.75 8.58
N SER A 247 3.25 -0.61 9.83
CA SER A 247 2.22 0.32 10.34
C SER A 247 2.54 0.54 11.81
N ASN A 248 2.14 1.66 12.42
CA ASN A 248 2.06 1.68 13.89
C ASN A 248 0.61 1.84 14.34
N THR A 249 0.35 1.23 15.49
CA THR A 249 -0.80 1.54 16.31
C THR A 249 -0.40 1.39 17.76
N TRP A 250 -0.94 2.23 18.63
CA TRP A 250 -0.86 2.04 20.07
C TRP A 250 -2.07 2.64 20.77
N VAL A 251 -2.36 2.07 21.93
CA VAL A 251 -3.44 2.46 22.82
C VAL A 251 -2.88 2.59 24.23
N VAL A 252 -3.33 3.63 24.93
CA VAL A 252 -2.97 3.86 26.34
C VAL A 252 -4.24 3.91 27.16
N ALA A 253 -4.20 3.24 28.31
CA ALA A 253 -5.31 3.18 29.24
C ALA A 253 -5.45 4.51 30.03
N PRO A 254 -6.62 4.78 30.65
CA PRO A 254 -6.91 6.03 31.37
C PRO A 254 -5.83 6.52 32.35
N GLU A 255 -5.16 5.60 33.02
CA GLU A 255 -4.15 5.83 34.06
C GLU A 255 -2.82 6.30 33.46
N LYS A 256 -2.62 6.05 32.16
CA LYS A 256 -1.50 6.55 31.36
C LYS A 256 -1.88 7.75 30.48
N SER A 257 -3.06 8.33 30.67
CA SER A 257 -3.52 9.51 29.95
C SER A 257 -3.69 10.70 30.89
N GLU A 258 -3.27 11.89 30.46
CA GLU A 258 -3.51 13.13 31.21
C GLU A 258 -5.00 13.48 31.29
N SER A 259 -5.81 13.04 30.32
CA SER A 259 -7.26 13.28 30.29
C SER A 259 -8.04 12.34 31.22
N GLY A 260 -7.41 11.27 31.71
CA GLY A 260 -8.09 10.22 32.47
C GLY A 260 -9.03 9.35 31.63
N ALA A 261 -8.87 9.35 30.30
CA ALA A 261 -9.60 8.50 29.37
C ALA A 261 -8.61 7.73 28.47
N ALA A 262 -9.05 6.61 27.89
CA ALA A 262 -8.21 5.87 26.95
C ALA A 262 -7.89 6.73 25.71
N MET A 263 -6.68 6.56 25.16
CA MET A 263 -6.30 7.18 23.89
C MET A 263 -5.82 6.12 22.90
N HIS A 264 -5.98 6.42 21.61
CA HIS A 264 -5.61 5.54 20.50
C HIS A 264 -4.98 6.35 19.38
N ALA A 265 -3.79 5.96 18.95
CA ALA A 265 -3.14 6.56 17.81
C ALA A 265 -2.74 5.49 16.79
N SER A 266 -2.92 5.79 15.51
CA SER A 266 -2.50 4.90 14.44
C SER A 266 -2.05 5.67 13.21
N ASP A 267 -1.01 5.14 12.55
CA ASP A 267 -0.44 5.66 11.32
C ASP A 267 0.00 4.51 10.38
N PRO A 268 -0.94 3.86 9.66
CA PRO A 268 -0.60 2.77 8.76
C PRO A 268 0.37 3.26 7.69
N HIS A 269 1.48 2.55 7.47
CA HIS A 269 2.47 3.00 6.48
C HIS A 269 2.19 2.33 5.14
N LEU A 270 1.69 3.13 4.18
CA LEU A 270 1.38 2.68 2.83
C LEU A 270 2.33 3.27 1.75
N GLU A 271 2.16 2.94 0.47
CA GLU A 271 2.71 3.75 -0.62
C GLU A 271 2.07 5.12 -0.56
N ILE A 272 2.90 6.13 -0.74
CA ILE A 272 2.47 7.53 -0.69
C ILE A 272 3.01 8.32 -1.89
N ASP A 273 3.71 7.68 -2.82
CA ASP A 273 4.33 8.27 -4.01
C ASP A 273 3.37 8.36 -5.21
N ARG A 274 2.08 8.09 -4.98
CA ARG A 274 1.04 8.09 -6.02
C ARG A 274 -0.19 8.88 -5.60
N ALA A 275 -0.80 9.56 -6.57
CA ALA A 275 -2.07 10.25 -6.41
C ALA A 275 -3.21 9.50 -7.14
N PRO A 276 -4.43 9.45 -6.57
CA PRO A 276 -4.75 9.90 -5.21
C PRO A 276 -4.18 8.97 -4.14
N GLY A 277 -4.14 9.45 -2.90
CA GLY A 277 -3.78 8.61 -1.74
C GLY A 277 -4.77 7.45 -1.54
N THR A 278 -4.36 6.39 -0.83
CA THR A 278 -5.16 5.17 -0.68
C THR A 278 -6.53 5.38 -0.04
N TRP A 279 -6.57 6.19 1.01
CA TRP A 279 -7.73 6.31 1.90
C TRP A 279 -8.75 7.36 1.44
N TYR A 280 -10.00 7.12 1.79
CA TYR A 280 -11.08 8.10 1.72
C TYR A 280 -11.69 8.27 3.11
N ALA A 281 -11.65 9.48 3.66
CA ALA A 281 -12.22 9.78 4.97
C ALA A 281 -13.72 10.08 4.86
N VAL A 282 -14.54 9.52 5.76
CA VAL A 282 -16.00 9.73 5.79
C VAL A 282 -16.59 9.39 7.16
N GLY A 283 -17.63 10.12 7.54
CA GLY A 283 -18.56 9.72 8.61
C GLY A 283 -19.88 9.21 8.01
N LEU A 284 -20.31 8.03 8.43
CA LEU A 284 -21.56 7.38 8.03
C LEU A 284 -22.48 7.30 9.24
N HIS A 285 -23.59 8.02 9.20
CA HIS A 285 -24.57 8.10 10.27
C HIS A 285 -25.95 7.71 9.72
N SER A 286 -26.48 6.60 10.19
CA SER A 286 -27.80 6.07 9.92
C SER A 286 -28.61 6.06 11.21
N LYS A 287 -29.94 6.20 11.11
CA LYS A 287 -30.82 6.03 12.28
C LYS A 287 -31.08 4.56 12.63
N GLU A 288 -30.62 3.63 11.80
CA GLU A 288 -30.67 2.20 12.07
C GLU A 288 -29.44 1.76 12.87
N THR A 289 -28.34 1.36 12.23
CA THR A 289 -27.20 0.77 12.95
C THR A 289 -25.83 1.29 12.57
N PHE A 290 -25.62 1.85 11.37
CA PHE A 290 -24.32 2.46 11.03
C PHE A 290 -24.15 3.82 11.69
N ASP A 291 -23.12 3.96 12.51
CA ASP A 291 -22.69 5.23 13.07
C ASP A 291 -21.18 5.18 13.21
N ALA A 292 -20.41 5.54 12.18
CA ALA A 292 -18.95 5.37 12.18
C ALA A 292 -18.22 6.47 11.41
N LEU A 293 -17.05 6.86 11.90
CA LEU A 293 -16.19 7.90 11.36
C LEU A 293 -14.76 7.39 11.23
N GLY A 294 -14.17 7.57 10.06
CA GLY A 294 -12.77 7.16 9.84
C GLY A 294 -12.42 7.14 8.37
N VAL A 295 -11.60 6.16 7.98
CA VAL A 295 -11.19 5.94 6.59
C VAL A 295 -11.75 4.64 6.02
N THR A 296 -12.15 4.68 4.75
CA THR A 296 -12.46 3.53 3.92
C THR A 296 -11.36 3.32 2.87
N THR A 297 -11.39 2.17 2.21
CA THR A 297 -10.77 1.97 0.91
C THR A 297 -11.85 2.04 -0.17
N PRO A 298 -11.72 2.90 -1.20
CA PRO A 298 -12.66 2.93 -2.32
C PRO A 298 -12.85 1.53 -2.94
N GLY A 299 -14.09 1.07 -3.00
CA GLY A 299 -14.45 -0.30 -3.41
C GLY A 299 -14.91 -1.21 -2.27
N LEU A 300 -14.71 -0.81 -1.01
CA LEU A 300 -15.18 -1.54 0.18
C LEU A 300 -16.26 -0.74 0.94
N PRO A 301 -17.41 -1.36 1.31
CA PRO A 301 -18.56 -0.66 1.90
C PRO A 301 -18.51 -0.61 3.44
N PHE A 302 -17.38 -0.23 4.04
CA PHE A 302 -17.26 -0.08 5.50
C PHE A 302 -16.06 0.79 5.90
N ILE A 303 -16.13 1.39 7.09
CA ILE A 303 -15.00 2.09 7.72
C ILE A 303 -13.96 1.05 8.13
N THR A 304 -12.76 1.16 7.59
CA THR A 304 -11.66 0.22 7.83
C THR A 304 -10.92 0.55 9.12
N MET A 305 -10.71 1.82 9.42
CA MET A 305 -10.07 2.31 10.65
C MET A 305 -10.72 3.62 11.08
N GLY A 306 -10.95 3.80 12.37
CA GLY A 306 -11.70 4.95 12.88
C GLY A 306 -12.37 4.65 14.21
N HIS A 307 -13.54 5.24 14.44
CA HIS A 307 -14.37 4.97 15.61
C HIS A 307 -15.86 5.08 15.28
N ASN A 308 -16.70 4.44 16.09
CA ASN A 308 -18.16 4.54 16.00
C ASN A 308 -18.78 5.30 17.18
N GLY A 309 -17.92 6.05 17.87
CA GLY A 309 -18.30 6.76 19.07
C GLY A 309 -18.43 5.83 20.28
N GLN A 310 -18.40 4.50 20.18
CA GLN A 310 -18.30 3.64 21.37
C GLN A 310 -16.90 3.05 21.49
N ILE A 311 -16.39 2.57 20.37
CA ILE A 311 -15.08 1.96 20.24
C ILE A 311 -14.30 2.61 19.09
N ALA A 312 -12.98 2.47 19.13
CA ALA A 312 -12.05 2.91 18.10
C ALA A 312 -11.16 1.73 17.73
N TRP A 313 -10.87 1.61 16.44
CA TRP A 313 -10.09 0.51 15.90
C TRP A 313 -9.13 0.98 14.82
N ALA A 314 -7.99 0.31 14.79
CA ALA A 314 -7.02 0.41 13.71
C ALA A 314 -6.30 -0.93 13.55
N PHE A 315 -5.71 -1.14 12.37
CA PHE A 315 -4.95 -2.35 12.11
C PHE A 315 -3.52 -2.10 11.65
N THR A 316 -2.71 -3.13 11.77
CA THR A 316 -1.35 -3.22 11.25
C THR A 316 -1.20 -4.56 10.54
N VAL A 317 -0.33 -4.68 9.53
CA VAL A 317 -0.05 -5.98 8.90
C VAL A 317 0.55 -6.96 9.90
N ALA A 318 0.04 -8.19 9.94
CA ALA A 318 0.63 -9.33 10.64
C ALA A 318 1.38 -10.19 9.62
N PRO A 319 2.72 -10.18 9.59
CA PRO A 319 3.51 -10.83 8.54
C PRO A 319 3.77 -12.31 8.86
N VAL A 320 2.71 -13.04 9.17
CA VAL A 320 2.74 -14.47 9.51
C VAL A 320 2.77 -15.31 8.23
N ASP A 321 3.46 -16.44 8.28
CA ASP A 321 3.54 -17.37 7.18
C ASP A 321 2.22 -18.14 6.98
N VAL A 322 1.47 -17.73 5.96
CA VAL A 322 0.15 -18.27 5.59
C VAL A 322 0.16 -19.00 4.24
N PHE A 323 1.34 -19.37 3.74
CA PHE A 323 1.50 -20.16 2.51
C PHE A 323 2.56 -21.25 2.68
N GLU A 324 2.56 -22.22 1.77
CA GLU A 324 3.59 -23.25 1.66
C GLU A 324 4.02 -23.43 0.20
N LEU A 325 5.29 -23.79 0.02
CA LEU A 325 5.85 -24.15 -1.28
C LEU A 325 6.14 -25.64 -1.29
N TYR A 326 5.64 -26.34 -2.31
CA TYR A 326 5.78 -27.76 -2.46
C TYR A 326 6.49 -28.12 -3.76
N ARG A 327 7.50 -28.97 -3.69
CA ARG A 327 8.07 -29.67 -4.83
C ARG A 327 7.26 -30.93 -5.09
N GLN A 328 6.80 -31.10 -6.33
CA GLN A 328 6.11 -32.31 -6.78
C GLN A 328 6.85 -32.88 -8.00
N PRO A 329 7.31 -34.14 -7.98
CA PRO A 329 8.02 -34.72 -9.13
C PRO A 329 7.07 -34.81 -10.33
N ARG A 330 7.59 -34.68 -11.54
CA ARG A 330 6.84 -34.90 -12.79
C ARG A 330 7.11 -36.31 -13.30
N ASP A 331 6.07 -36.94 -13.85
CA ASP A 331 6.19 -38.28 -14.43
C ASP A 331 7.06 -38.19 -15.70
N PRO A 332 8.21 -38.89 -15.76
CA PRO A 332 9.08 -38.86 -16.94
C PRO A 332 8.42 -39.43 -18.20
N GLU A 333 7.38 -40.26 -18.05
CA GLU A 333 6.63 -40.85 -19.16
C GLU A 333 5.45 -39.98 -19.60
N ASP A 334 4.89 -39.18 -18.70
CA ASP A 334 3.78 -38.26 -18.95
C ASP A 334 3.92 -36.96 -18.13
N PRO A 335 4.58 -35.91 -18.65
CA PRO A 335 4.85 -34.69 -17.90
C PRO A 335 3.60 -33.87 -17.49
N GLN A 336 2.39 -34.32 -17.84
CA GLN A 336 1.11 -33.81 -17.34
C GLN A 336 0.70 -34.46 -16.01
N ARG A 337 1.46 -35.44 -15.52
CA ARG A 337 1.26 -36.07 -14.22
C ARG A 337 2.34 -35.65 -13.25
N ILE A 338 1.93 -35.42 -12.01
CA ILE A 338 2.78 -34.97 -10.91
C ILE A 338 2.60 -35.91 -9.71
N GLY A 339 3.64 -36.06 -8.90
CA GLY A 339 3.58 -36.86 -7.68
C GLY A 339 2.75 -36.18 -6.61
N GLY A 340 2.01 -36.98 -5.87
CA GLY A 340 1.33 -36.62 -4.63
C GLY A 340 1.39 -37.78 -3.63
N PRO A 341 0.83 -37.61 -2.42
CA PRO A 341 0.90 -38.61 -1.36
C PRO A 341 0.19 -39.92 -1.73
N GLU A 342 -0.80 -39.86 -2.64
CA GLU A 342 -1.54 -41.03 -3.14
C GLU A 342 -1.03 -41.56 -4.49
N GLY A 343 0.13 -41.07 -4.94
CA GLY A 343 0.73 -41.41 -6.24
C GLY A 343 0.57 -40.30 -7.29
N TRP A 344 0.62 -40.68 -8.56
CA TRP A 344 0.56 -39.74 -9.68
C TRP A 344 -0.84 -39.15 -9.89
N GLN A 345 -0.94 -37.82 -9.93
CA GLN A 345 -2.16 -37.06 -10.20
C GLN A 345 -1.97 -36.12 -11.40
N ASN A 346 -3.06 -35.71 -12.03
CA ASN A 346 -2.99 -34.83 -13.21
C ASN A 346 -2.74 -33.38 -12.80
N LEU A 347 -1.90 -32.71 -13.57
CA LEU A 347 -1.74 -31.27 -13.56
C LEU A 347 -3.02 -30.62 -14.12
N LEU A 348 -3.56 -29.65 -13.40
CA LEU A 348 -4.75 -28.91 -13.83
C LEU A 348 -4.29 -27.71 -14.65
N VAL A 349 -4.64 -27.69 -15.93
CA VAL A 349 -4.30 -26.59 -16.85
C VAL A 349 -5.56 -25.77 -17.12
N ARG A 350 -5.44 -24.44 -16.98
CA ARG A 350 -6.47 -23.49 -17.40
C ARG A 350 -5.88 -22.52 -18.42
N SER A 351 -6.47 -22.49 -19.61
CA SER A 351 -6.15 -21.49 -20.63
C SER A 351 -7.02 -20.25 -20.40
N GLU A 352 -6.40 -19.09 -20.37
CA GLU A 352 -7.07 -17.80 -20.29
C GLU A 352 -6.59 -16.87 -21.42
N SER A 353 -7.50 -16.04 -21.90
CA SER A 353 -7.24 -15.03 -22.93
C SER A 353 -7.12 -13.65 -22.27
N ILE A 354 -5.99 -12.98 -22.48
CA ILE A 354 -5.69 -11.67 -21.88
C ILE A 354 -5.71 -10.60 -22.97
N GLU A 355 -6.69 -9.70 -22.90
CA GLU A 355 -6.81 -8.57 -23.82
C GLU A 355 -5.75 -7.51 -23.54
N ILE A 356 -5.10 -7.00 -24.59
CA ILE A 356 -4.01 -6.01 -24.46
C ILE A 356 -4.30 -4.84 -25.38
N ARG A 357 -4.34 -3.62 -24.83
CA ARG A 357 -4.55 -2.41 -25.61
C ARG A 357 -3.52 -2.28 -26.73
N GLY A 358 -4.02 -2.07 -27.95
CA GLY A 358 -3.20 -1.91 -29.14
C GLY A 358 -2.82 -3.22 -29.83
N ARG A 359 -3.24 -4.38 -29.30
CA ARG A 359 -3.17 -5.67 -30.01
C ARG A 359 -4.53 -6.04 -30.59
N GLU A 360 -4.54 -6.64 -31.79
CA GLU A 360 -5.76 -7.19 -32.41
C GLU A 360 -6.14 -8.57 -31.85
N LYS A 361 -5.17 -9.29 -31.29
CA LYS A 361 -5.37 -10.62 -30.71
C LYS A 361 -4.99 -10.61 -29.25
N ALA A 362 -5.85 -11.19 -28.44
CA ALA A 362 -5.56 -11.47 -27.05
C ALA A 362 -4.36 -12.42 -26.90
N LEU A 363 -3.71 -12.31 -25.75
CA LEU A 363 -2.62 -13.16 -25.34
C LEU A 363 -3.18 -14.40 -24.65
N GLU A 364 -3.04 -15.56 -25.29
CA GLU A 364 -3.36 -16.84 -24.67
C GLU A 364 -2.29 -17.22 -23.66
N ARG A 365 -2.72 -17.60 -22.46
CA ARG A 365 -1.85 -18.04 -21.37
C ARG A 365 -2.43 -19.27 -20.68
N GLU A 366 -1.56 -20.22 -20.39
CA GLU A 366 -1.89 -21.38 -19.58
C GLU A 366 -1.42 -21.17 -18.16
N PHE A 367 -2.32 -21.44 -17.23
CA PHE A 367 -2.07 -21.43 -15.80
C PHE A 367 -2.19 -22.84 -15.27
N HIS A 368 -1.20 -23.26 -14.50
CA HIS A 368 -1.06 -24.61 -13.99
C HIS A 368 -1.39 -24.64 -12.50
N TYR A 369 -2.13 -25.67 -12.08
CA TYR A 369 -2.58 -25.86 -10.72
C TYR A 369 -2.47 -27.33 -10.32
N THR A 370 -2.41 -27.57 -9.03
CA THR A 370 -2.53 -28.90 -8.43
C THR A 370 -3.65 -28.85 -7.39
N PRO A 371 -4.09 -29.98 -6.83
CA PRO A 371 -5.06 -29.95 -5.73
C PRO A 371 -4.59 -29.13 -4.51
N LEU A 372 -3.29 -28.92 -4.33
CA LEU A 372 -2.72 -28.09 -3.27
C LEU A 372 -2.79 -26.59 -3.57
N GLY A 373 -2.81 -26.18 -4.85
CA GLY A 373 -2.84 -24.76 -5.20
C GLY A 373 -2.19 -24.42 -6.53
N ARG A 374 -1.52 -23.27 -6.56
CA ARG A 374 -1.01 -22.64 -7.77
C ARG A 374 0.40 -23.11 -8.09
N VAL A 375 0.65 -23.64 -9.28
CA VAL A 375 2.02 -23.89 -9.75
C VAL A 375 2.71 -22.56 -10.08
N ILE A 376 3.78 -22.26 -9.36
CA ILE A 376 4.59 -21.04 -9.52
C ILE A 376 5.85 -21.27 -10.35
N ASP A 377 6.27 -22.53 -10.49
CA ASP A 377 7.43 -22.91 -11.30
C ASP A 377 7.28 -24.32 -11.90
N ILE A 378 7.83 -24.53 -13.09
CA ILE A 378 7.77 -25.81 -13.82
C ILE A 378 9.16 -26.10 -14.40
N GLU A 379 9.74 -27.20 -13.94
CA GLU A 379 11.02 -27.74 -14.40
C GLU A 379 10.82 -29.09 -15.10
N ASP A 380 11.86 -29.63 -15.72
CA ASP A 380 11.76 -30.88 -16.49
C ASP A 380 11.32 -32.08 -15.62
N ASP A 381 11.82 -32.17 -14.38
CA ASP A 381 11.60 -33.30 -13.47
C ASP A 381 10.64 -33.00 -12.30
N HIS A 382 10.19 -31.74 -12.13
CA HIS A 382 9.30 -31.35 -11.04
C HIS A 382 8.51 -30.07 -11.33
N VAL A 383 7.51 -29.79 -10.48
CA VAL A 383 6.86 -28.49 -10.38
C VAL A 383 6.99 -27.95 -8.95
N VAL A 384 6.94 -26.63 -8.80
CA VAL A 384 6.80 -25.96 -7.51
C VAL A 384 5.39 -25.38 -7.39
N THR A 385 4.64 -25.86 -6.41
CA THR A 385 3.27 -25.45 -6.12
C THR A 385 3.24 -24.57 -4.87
N MET A 386 2.56 -23.45 -4.94
CA MET A 386 2.23 -22.62 -3.80
C MET A 386 0.80 -22.92 -3.33
N ARG A 387 0.68 -23.38 -2.10
CA ARG A 387 -0.58 -23.44 -1.35
C ARG A 387 -0.69 -22.19 -0.47
N TRP A 388 -1.86 -21.57 -0.41
CA TRP A 388 -2.07 -20.33 0.35
C TRP A 388 -3.40 -20.40 1.09
N ALA A 389 -3.43 -19.93 2.34
CA ALA A 389 -4.65 -19.87 3.15
C ALA A 389 -5.82 -19.19 2.43
N GLY A 390 -5.54 -18.17 1.63
CA GLY A 390 -6.56 -17.49 0.84
C GLY A 390 -7.09 -18.27 -0.35
N PHE A 391 -6.61 -19.47 -0.66
CA PHE A 391 -7.30 -20.40 -1.58
C PHE A 391 -8.30 -21.31 -0.86
N GLU A 392 -8.26 -21.37 0.48
CA GLU A 392 -9.06 -22.31 1.27
C GLU A 392 -10.12 -21.60 2.12
N LEU A 393 -9.80 -20.41 2.66
CA LEU A 393 -10.70 -19.70 3.57
C LEU A 393 -11.90 -19.03 2.85
N PRO A 394 -13.03 -18.83 3.56
CA PRO A 394 -14.23 -18.21 2.99
C PRO A 394 -13.99 -16.77 2.51
N LEU A 395 -14.50 -16.47 1.31
CA LEU A 395 -14.34 -15.17 0.67
C LEU A 395 -15.24 -14.06 1.26
N ALA A 396 -16.39 -14.44 1.81
CA ALA A 396 -17.37 -13.51 2.36
C ALA A 396 -16.91 -12.83 3.67
N ASN A 397 -16.08 -13.51 4.46
CA ASN A 397 -15.75 -13.13 5.84
C ASN A 397 -15.17 -11.72 5.94
N ILE A 398 -14.31 -11.29 5.02
CA ILE A 398 -13.74 -9.94 5.08
C ILE A 398 -14.80 -8.84 4.99
N VAL A 399 -15.88 -9.02 4.22
CA VAL A 399 -16.94 -8.02 4.07
C VAL A 399 -17.94 -8.13 5.21
N THR A 400 -18.41 -9.33 5.54
CA THR A 400 -19.37 -9.53 6.64
C THR A 400 -18.79 -9.09 7.99
N SER A 401 -17.55 -9.49 8.28
CA SER A 401 -16.82 -9.06 9.47
C SER A 401 -16.47 -7.58 9.46
N GLY A 402 -16.18 -7.00 8.30
CA GLY A 402 -15.97 -5.54 8.15
C GLY A 402 -17.21 -4.72 8.51
N LEU A 403 -18.39 -5.15 8.04
CA LEU A 403 -19.67 -4.53 8.39
C LEU A 403 -19.98 -4.71 9.89
N ALA A 404 -19.76 -5.90 10.44
CA ALA A 404 -19.96 -6.19 11.86
C ALA A 404 -19.03 -5.36 12.77
N LEU A 405 -17.77 -5.17 12.36
CA LEU A 405 -16.76 -4.37 13.07
C LEU A 405 -17.24 -2.92 13.27
N ASN A 406 -17.89 -2.33 12.25
CA ASN A 406 -18.38 -0.96 12.30
C ASN A 406 -19.49 -0.75 13.34
N ARG A 407 -20.20 -1.82 13.70
CA ARG A 407 -21.33 -1.83 14.64
C ARG A 407 -20.96 -2.36 16.03
N ALA A 408 -19.71 -2.81 16.22
CA ALA A 408 -19.27 -3.35 17.50
C ALA A 408 -19.28 -2.25 18.58
N ASP A 409 -19.77 -2.57 19.77
CA ASP A 409 -20.02 -1.62 20.85
C ASP A 409 -19.13 -1.84 22.08
N ASN A 410 -18.42 -2.98 22.13
CA ASN A 410 -17.52 -3.34 23.20
C ASN A 410 -16.44 -4.33 22.69
N PHE A 411 -15.50 -4.70 23.56
CA PHE A 411 -14.39 -5.57 23.17
C PHE A 411 -14.82 -6.97 22.73
N GLU A 412 -15.91 -7.52 23.29
CA GLU A 412 -16.36 -8.87 22.92
C GLU A 412 -16.94 -8.90 21.51
N THR A 413 -17.81 -7.94 21.19
CA THR A 413 -18.41 -7.79 19.84
C THR A 413 -17.35 -7.39 18.82
N PHE A 414 -16.40 -6.52 19.20
CA PHE A 414 -15.23 -6.19 18.40
C PHE A 414 -14.38 -7.42 18.10
N ARG A 415 -13.99 -8.19 19.12
CA ARG A 415 -13.15 -9.38 18.94
C ARG A 415 -13.81 -10.37 18.01
N ARG A 416 -15.09 -10.65 18.20
CA ARG A 416 -15.84 -11.57 17.34
C ARG A 416 -15.80 -11.15 15.87
N ALA A 417 -15.95 -9.85 15.58
CA ALA A 417 -15.86 -9.33 14.23
C ALA A 417 -14.40 -9.31 13.70
N ALA A 418 -13.44 -8.93 14.54
CA ALA A 418 -12.06 -8.72 14.10
C ALA A 418 -11.26 -10.02 13.91
N THR A 419 -11.63 -11.13 14.56
CA THR A 419 -10.83 -12.36 14.55
C THR A 419 -10.97 -13.17 13.26
N ASP A 420 -12.15 -13.24 12.64
CA ASP A 420 -12.39 -14.06 11.44
C ASP A 420 -12.64 -13.18 10.20
N MET A 421 -11.54 -12.69 9.60
CA MET A 421 -11.59 -11.88 8.38
C MET A 421 -11.09 -12.64 7.14
N GLY A 422 -11.30 -13.97 7.13
CA GLY A 422 -10.81 -14.86 6.09
C GLY A 422 -9.28 -14.89 6.07
N ALA A 423 -8.67 -14.71 4.90
CA ALA A 423 -7.22 -14.75 4.76
C ALA A 423 -6.50 -13.42 5.11
N LEU A 424 -7.20 -12.44 5.67
CA LEU A 424 -6.62 -11.15 6.02
C LEU A 424 -5.69 -11.27 7.24
N SER A 425 -4.38 -11.26 6.99
CA SER A 425 -3.37 -11.35 8.05
C SER A 425 -3.02 -9.97 8.63
N VAL A 426 -3.77 -9.53 9.64
CA VAL A 426 -3.55 -8.24 10.33
C VAL A 426 -3.67 -8.37 11.85
N ASN A 427 -3.11 -7.38 12.56
CA ASN A 427 -3.35 -7.17 13.97
C ASN A 427 -4.24 -5.94 14.15
N TRP A 428 -5.29 -6.08 14.95
CA TRP A 428 -6.21 -5.03 15.34
C TRP A 428 -5.87 -4.49 16.73
N SER A 429 -6.04 -3.19 16.88
CA SER A 429 -5.95 -2.44 18.14
C SER A 429 -7.32 -1.85 18.46
N TYR A 430 -7.62 -1.75 19.75
CA TYR A 430 -8.93 -1.37 20.26
C TYR A 430 -8.80 -0.38 21.41
N SER A 431 -9.70 0.59 21.46
CA SER A 431 -10.00 1.35 22.68
C SER A 431 -11.48 1.71 22.75
N ASP A 432 -12.02 2.01 23.93
CA ASP A 432 -13.42 2.44 24.08
C ASP A 432 -13.65 3.55 25.11
N ARG A 433 -14.89 4.07 25.09
CA ARG A 433 -15.39 5.09 26.03
C ARG A 433 -15.29 4.70 27.49
N ASP A 434 -15.33 3.41 27.79
CA ASP A 434 -15.28 2.88 29.15
C ASP A 434 -13.85 2.76 29.69
N GLY A 435 -12.85 3.13 28.87
CA GLY A 435 -11.45 3.14 29.24
C GLY A 435 -10.74 1.81 28.98
N ASN A 436 -11.36 0.87 28.28
CA ASN A 436 -10.68 -0.37 27.91
C ASN A 436 -9.74 -0.15 26.73
N ILE A 437 -8.64 -0.92 26.72
CA ILE A 437 -7.70 -1.03 25.62
C ILE A 437 -7.49 -2.49 25.25
N GLY A 438 -7.40 -2.80 23.96
CA GLY A 438 -7.39 -4.18 23.51
C GLY A 438 -6.58 -4.40 22.24
N TYR A 439 -6.34 -5.69 21.97
CA TYR A 439 -5.62 -6.19 20.82
C TYR A 439 -6.22 -7.52 20.37
N VAL A 440 -6.33 -7.73 19.06
CA VAL A 440 -6.81 -8.98 18.44
C VAL A 440 -6.02 -9.24 17.17
N GLN A 441 -5.53 -10.45 16.96
CA GLN A 441 -4.97 -10.87 15.67
C GLN A 441 -6.02 -11.60 14.83
N SER A 442 -6.09 -11.27 13.53
CA SER A 442 -7.05 -11.86 12.57
C SER A 442 -6.40 -12.84 11.59
N THR A 443 -5.16 -13.23 11.87
CA THR A 443 -4.36 -14.07 10.97
C THR A 443 -4.79 -15.53 11.08
N PRO A 444 -5.13 -16.20 9.97
CA PRO A 444 -5.31 -17.65 9.99
C PRO A 444 -3.96 -18.34 10.16
N ILE A 445 -3.77 -19.04 11.27
CA ILE A 445 -2.52 -19.77 11.56
C ILE A 445 -2.69 -21.21 11.10
N PRO A 446 -1.97 -21.68 10.05
CA PRO A 446 -2.07 -23.07 9.59
C PRO A 446 -1.59 -24.06 10.66
N ASP A 447 -2.35 -25.14 10.86
CA ASP A 447 -2.00 -26.22 11.80
C ASP A 447 -1.01 -27.19 11.12
N ARG A 448 0.29 -26.99 11.39
CA ARG A 448 1.38 -27.71 10.73
C ARG A 448 1.88 -28.87 11.56
N ARG A 449 2.19 -29.99 10.88
CA ARG A 449 2.81 -31.18 11.48
C ARG A 449 4.34 -31.20 11.36
N HIS A 450 4.93 -30.08 10.95
CA HIS A 450 6.37 -29.88 10.81
C HIS A 450 6.79 -28.48 11.29
N GLU A 451 8.08 -28.33 11.58
CA GLU A 451 8.69 -27.07 12.00
C GLU A 451 9.63 -26.47 10.94
N ARG A 452 9.53 -26.96 9.70
CA ARG A 452 10.24 -26.41 8.54
C ARG A 452 9.47 -25.23 7.95
N PHE A 453 10.02 -24.01 8.03
CA PHE A 453 9.38 -22.79 7.52
C PHE A 453 10.20 -22.18 6.37
N PHE A 454 9.53 -21.42 5.49
CA PHE A 454 10.16 -20.68 4.39
C PHE A 454 11.04 -21.51 3.44
N THR A 455 10.78 -22.82 3.35
CA THR A 455 11.48 -23.77 2.48
C THR A 455 10.53 -24.40 1.46
N VAL A 456 11.08 -25.13 0.49
CA VAL A 456 10.30 -25.94 -0.44
C VAL A 456 10.18 -27.36 0.13
N LEU A 457 8.95 -27.77 0.44
CA LEU A 457 8.61 -29.05 1.05
C LEU A 457 8.37 -30.13 -0.01
N ASP A 458 8.55 -31.41 0.34
CA ASP A 458 8.18 -32.52 -0.54
C ASP A 458 6.68 -32.82 -0.40
N ALA A 459 5.89 -32.58 -1.45
CA ALA A 459 4.45 -32.82 -1.42
C ALA A 459 4.06 -34.32 -1.47
N THR A 460 5.02 -35.23 -1.61
CA THR A 460 4.75 -36.68 -1.51
C THR A 460 4.73 -37.20 -0.07
N ASP A 461 5.26 -36.42 0.88
CA ASP A 461 5.22 -36.74 2.31
C ASP A 461 4.00 -36.06 2.96
N PRO A 462 2.99 -36.83 3.42
CA PRO A 462 1.79 -36.27 4.05
C PRO A 462 2.07 -35.56 5.40
N LEU A 463 3.27 -35.68 5.97
CA LEU A 463 3.68 -34.90 7.15
C LEU A 463 4.02 -33.44 6.82
N ASN A 464 4.20 -33.11 5.54
CA ASN A 464 4.39 -31.74 5.06
C ASN A 464 3.08 -30.99 4.82
N ASP A 465 1.94 -31.64 5.01
CA ASP A 465 0.64 -31.03 4.79
C ASP A 465 0.08 -30.41 6.09
N TRP A 466 -0.52 -29.22 6.01
CA TRP A 466 -1.25 -28.62 7.12
C TRP A 466 -2.68 -29.16 7.23
N ASP A 467 -3.16 -29.32 8.45
CA ASP A 467 -4.49 -29.85 8.76
C ASP A 467 -5.46 -28.72 9.11
N GLY A 468 -5.74 -27.87 8.12
CA GLY A 468 -6.56 -26.68 8.30
C GLY A 468 -5.86 -25.59 9.10
N PHE A 469 -6.62 -24.87 9.93
CA PHE A 469 -6.17 -23.69 10.67
C PHE A 469 -6.59 -23.78 12.13
N HIS A 470 -5.80 -23.19 13.03
CA HIS A 470 -6.21 -22.98 14.41
C HIS A 470 -7.51 -22.15 14.46
N PRO A 471 -8.45 -22.50 15.36
CA PRO A 471 -9.74 -21.85 15.42
C PRO A 471 -9.59 -20.36 15.82
N PRO A 472 -10.42 -19.46 15.28
CA PRO A 472 -10.40 -18.02 15.59
C PRO A 472 -10.27 -17.71 17.10
N GLU A 473 -10.98 -18.45 17.95
CA GLU A 473 -11.03 -18.23 19.40
C GLU A 473 -9.68 -18.44 20.10
N GLU A 474 -8.77 -19.22 19.47
CA GLU A 474 -7.42 -19.49 19.96
C GLU A 474 -6.37 -18.49 19.47
N LEU A 475 -6.72 -17.58 18.54
CA LEU A 475 -5.78 -16.58 18.02
C LEU A 475 -5.37 -15.55 19.08
N PRO A 476 -4.18 -14.93 18.97
CA PRO A 476 -3.67 -13.98 19.96
C PRO A 476 -4.62 -12.79 20.20
N TRP A 477 -4.90 -12.50 21.47
CA TRP A 477 -5.66 -11.32 21.89
C TRP A 477 -5.23 -10.86 23.30
N ALA A 478 -5.48 -9.59 23.61
CA ALA A 478 -5.27 -9.03 24.94
C ALA A 478 -6.31 -7.94 25.24
N LEU A 479 -6.66 -7.78 26.52
CA LEU A 479 -7.54 -6.74 27.02
C LEU A 479 -6.96 -6.21 28.34
N ASN A 480 -6.79 -4.89 28.44
CA ASN A 480 -6.36 -4.18 29.65
C ASN A 480 -5.14 -4.80 30.35
N PRO A 481 -3.95 -4.89 29.67
CA PRO A 481 -2.75 -5.42 30.31
C PRO A 481 -2.30 -4.52 31.46
N GLU A 482 -1.65 -5.10 32.48
CA GLU A 482 -1.18 -4.36 33.67
C GLU A 482 -0.27 -3.18 33.36
N GLN A 483 0.51 -3.24 32.26
CA GLN A 483 1.39 -2.15 31.84
C GLN A 483 0.65 -0.89 31.37
N GLY A 484 -0.67 -0.95 31.17
CA GLY A 484 -1.51 0.19 30.83
C GLY A 484 -1.38 0.68 29.38
N TRP A 485 -0.73 -0.08 28.51
CA TRP A 485 -0.63 0.22 27.08
C TRP A 485 -0.47 -1.05 26.23
N LEU A 486 -0.91 -0.98 24.98
CA LEU A 486 -0.64 -1.97 23.93
C LEU A 486 -0.11 -1.22 22.70
N ALA A 487 0.87 -1.80 22.01
CA ALA A 487 1.38 -1.26 20.76
C ALA A 487 1.66 -2.38 19.77
N ASN A 488 1.50 -2.07 18.49
CA ASN A 488 1.94 -2.92 17.42
C ASN A 488 2.64 -2.10 16.33
N SER A 489 3.86 -2.51 16.02
CA SER A 489 4.62 -2.02 14.86
C SER A 489 5.00 -3.19 13.96
N ASN A 490 4.04 -4.09 13.69
CA ASN A 490 4.17 -5.35 12.95
C ASN A 490 5.07 -6.39 13.63
N ASN A 491 5.37 -6.20 14.92
CA ASN A 491 6.00 -7.23 15.75
C ASN A 491 5.11 -8.47 15.85
N ASN A 492 5.73 -9.61 16.12
CA ASN A 492 5.01 -10.80 16.54
C ASN A 492 4.22 -10.47 17.81
N ALA A 493 3.02 -11.01 17.89
CA ALA A 493 2.07 -10.80 18.96
C ALA A 493 2.32 -11.72 20.16
N VAL A 494 2.96 -12.86 19.92
CA VAL A 494 3.05 -13.95 20.90
C VAL A 494 4.39 -13.98 21.63
N GLY A 495 4.36 -14.51 22.86
CA GLY A 495 5.53 -14.78 23.69
C GLY A 495 6.07 -16.21 23.50
N GLU A 496 7.10 -16.56 24.26
CA GLU A 496 7.76 -17.88 24.19
C GLU A 496 6.85 -19.03 24.64
N ASP A 497 5.93 -18.77 25.58
CA ASP A 497 4.99 -19.78 26.11
C ASP A 497 3.79 -20.07 25.18
N TRP A 498 3.79 -19.53 23.96
CA TRP A 498 2.70 -19.71 23.02
C TRP A 498 2.64 -21.15 22.48
N PRO A 499 1.46 -21.80 22.43
CA PRO A 499 1.36 -23.26 22.30
C PRO A 499 1.73 -23.83 20.93
N TYR A 500 1.85 -23.01 19.88
CA TYR A 500 2.17 -23.46 18.52
C TYR A 500 3.01 -22.44 17.74
N PRO A 501 3.80 -22.85 16.75
CA PRO A 501 4.65 -21.91 16.00
C PRO A 501 3.84 -20.84 15.26
N VAL A 502 4.29 -19.59 15.32
CA VAL A 502 3.78 -18.49 14.49
C VAL A 502 4.95 -17.96 13.64
N PRO A 503 5.42 -18.75 12.64
CA PRO A 503 6.50 -18.33 11.76
C PRO A 503 6.10 -17.06 11.03
N GLY A 504 7.03 -16.12 10.88
CA GLY A 504 6.73 -14.88 10.19
C GLY A 504 7.89 -13.92 10.14
N PHE A 505 7.63 -12.84 9.42
CA PHE A 505 8.59 -11.81 9.13
C PHE A 505 8.15 -10.48 9.77
N TYR A 506 8.31 -10.36 11.08
CA TYR A 506 7.75 -9.31 11.98
C TYR A 506 8.50 -7.94 12.14
N LYS A 507 8.27 -7.03 13.08
CA LYS A 507 9.18 -5.84 13.20
C LYS A 507 9.52 -5.43 14.60
N HIS A 508 10.81 -5.21 14.87
CA HIS A 508 11.31 -4.96 16.22
C HIS A 508 11.81 -3.53 16.45
N LEU A 509 12.55 -2.91 15.52
CA LEU A 509 13.16 -1.58 15.74
C LEU A 509 12.13 -0.51 16.15
N ARG A 510 11.06 -0.35 15.36
CA ARG A 510 9.97 0.58 15.69
C ARG A 510 9.23 0.19 16.97
N MET A 511 9.02 -1.11 17.20
CA MET A 511 8.32 -1.59 18.39
C MET A 511 9.11 -1.27 19.68
N ARG A 512 10.43 -1.43 19.65
CA ARG A 512 11.33 -1.01 20.74
C ARG A 512 11.18 0.49 20.98
N ARG A 513 11.28 1.30 19.92
CA ARG A 513 11.17 2.76 20.01
C ARG A 513 9.86 3.24 20.63
N ILE A 514 8.71 2.69 20.21
CA ILE A 514 7.42 3.07 20.81
C ILE A 514 7.27 2.54 22.25
N SER A 515 7.80 1.36 22.55
CA SER A 515 7.79 0.83 23.93
C SER A 515 8.58 1.71 24.89
N ASP A 516 9.74 2.21 24.46
CA ASP A 516 10.54 3.17 25.23
C ASP A 516 9.76 4.46 25.48
N HIS A 517 9.05 4.97 24.47
CA HIS A 517 8.19 6.16 24.62
C HIS A 517 7.06 5.93 25.62
N LEU A 518 6.29 4.85 25.45
CA LEU A 518 5.14 4.51 26.30
C LEU A 518 5.52 4.15 27.73
N SER A 519 6.77 3.77 27.96
CA SER A 519 7.34 3.47 29.28
C SER A 519 8.13 4.63 29.90
N SER A 520 8.38 5.71 29.15
CA SER A 520 9.24 6.82 29.60
C SER A 520 8.61 7.75 30.64
N ARG A 521 7.27 7.75 30.73
CA ARG A 521 6.49 8.65 31.58
C ARG A 521 5.26 7.92 32.13
N ASP A 522 4.69 8.48 33.19
CA ASP A 522 3.47 7.96 33.81
C ASP A 522 2.27 8.20 32.90
N THR A 523 2.07 9.44 32.47
CA THR A 523 0.95 9.88 31.62
C THR A 523 1.39 10.61 30.35
N PHE A 524 0.49 10.59 29.36
CA PHE A 524 0.65 11.22 28.04
C PHE A 524 -0.61 12.01 27.64
N ASP A 525 -0.44 12.98 26.74
CA ASP A 525 -1.54 13.70 26.09
C ASP A 525 -1.63 13.41 24.57
N ARG A 526 -2.58 14.05 23.88
CA ARG A 526 -2.71 13.93 22.42
C ARG A 526 -1.48 14.45 21.65
N ALA A 527 -0.81 15.46 22.19
CA ALA A 527 0.38 16.03 21.56
C ALA A 527 1.58 15.05 21.65
N ASP A 528 1.67 14.28 22.73
CA ASP A 528 2.62 13.19 22.88
C ASP A 528 2.37 12.09 21.83
N MET A 529 1.10 11.68 21.63
CA MET A 529 0.75 10.69 20.58
C MET A 529 1.20 11.15 19.20
N ARG A 530 0.88 12.41 18.83
CA ARG A 530 1.32 13.02 17.57
C ARG A 530 2.85 13.07 17.47
N ARG A 531 3.54 13.46 18.56
CA ARG A 531 5.01 13.52 18.58
C ARG A 531 5.64 12.15 18.33
N PHE A 532 5.07 11.08 18.87
CA PHE A 532 5.56 9.71 18.65
C PHE A 532 5.40 9.27 17.18
N GLN A 533 4.26 9.58 16.54
CA GLN A 533 4.04 9.35 15.10
C GLN A 533 5.02 10.13 14.20
N LEU A 534 5.64 11.20 14.74
CA LEU A 534 6.60 12.05 14.03
C LEU A 534 8.07 11.77 14.41
N ASP A 535 8.35 10.84 15.32
CA ASP A 535 9.70 10.52 15.80
C ASP A 535 10.57 9.92 14.69
N GLN A 536 11.65 10.63 14.34
CA GLN A 536 12.61 10.26 13.31
C GLN A 536 13.91 9.68 13.88
N ARG A 537 13.95 9.34 15.18
CA ARG A 537 15.13 8.71 15.76
C ARG A 537 15.18 7.25 15.30
N SER A 538 16.32 6.85 14.75
CA SER A 538 16.46 5.53 14.14
C SER A 538 17.23 4.58 15.05
N ASP A 539 16.55 3.53 15.51
CA ASP A 539 17.21 2.48 16.27
C ASP A 539 18.30 1.78 15.43
N ARG A 540 18.11 1.69 14.10
CA ARG A 540 19.16 1.20 13.20
C ARG A 540 20.39 2.09 13.24
N ALA A 541 20.21 3.41 13.13
CA ALA A 541 21.32 4.35 13.19
C ALA A 541 22.07 4.26 14.53
N LEU A 542 21.32 4.15 15.64
CA LEU A 542 21.91 4.02 16.97
C LEU A 542 22.71 2.72 17.12
N SER A 543 22.26 1.62 16.54
CA SER A 543 22.98 0.34 16.59
C SER A 543 24.29 0.35 15.79
N TRP A 544 24.34 1.07 14.67
CA TRP A 544 25.44 0.90 13.69
C TRP A 544 26.30 2.14 13.43
N ARG A 545 25.93 3.33 13.92
CA ARG A 545 26.72 4.56 13.66
C ARG A 545 28.14 4.49 14.24
N ASP A 546 28.31 3.80 15.37
CA ASP A 546 29.62 3.75 16.05
C ASP A 546 30.57 2.81 15.28
N TRP A 547 30.06 1.71 14.71
CA TRP A 547 30.83 0.87 13.79
C TRP A 547 31.22 1.65 12.52
N LEU A 548 30.30 2.41 11.93
CA LEU A 548 30.64 3.31 10.81
C LEU A 548 31.70 4.34 11.21
N ALA A 549 31.66 4.85 12.45
CA ALA A 549 32.66 5.77 12.96
C ALA A 549 34.03 5.09 13.12
N ASP A 550 34.08 3.85 13.58
CA ASP A 550 35.31 3.07 13.70
C ASP A 550 35.93 2.79 12.33
N VAL A 551 35.12 2.37 11.34
CA VAL A 551 35.55 2.22 9.93
C VAL A 551 36.07 3.54 9.37
N ALA A 552 35.44 4.67 9.69
CA ALA A 552 35.92 6.00 9.30
C ALA A 552 37.27 6.33 9.98
N GLU A 553 37.42 6.04 11.27
CA GLU A 553 38.66 6.29 12.03
C GLU A 553 39.84 5.48 11.46
N GLU A 554 39.65 4.17 11.29
CA GLU A 554 40.69 3.24 10.80
C GLU A 554 41.13 3.56 9.38
N SER A 555 40.22 4.11 8.57
CA SER A 555 40.51 4.56 7.22
C SER A 555 41.04 6.00 7.14
N GLY A 556 41.41 6.61 8.28
CA GLY A 556 42.07 7.93 8.37
C GLY A 556 41.13 9.13 8.30
N ARG A 557 39.83 8.94 8.54
CA ARG A 557 38.77 9.97 8.44
C ARG A 557 38.25 10.40 9.83
N SER A 558 39.16 10.72 10.75
CA SER A 558 38.84 11.01 12.17
C SER A 558 37.80 12.14 12.39
N ALA A 559 37.71 13.12 11.47
CA ALA A 559 36.67 14.16 11.56
C ALA A 559 35.26 13.58 11.38
N ILE A 560 35.07 12.72 10.36
CA ILE A 560 33.80 12.03 10.12
C ILE A 560 33.48 11.10 11.28
N ALA A 561 34.47 10.35 11.77
CA ALA A 561 34.30 9.48 12.93
C ALA A 561 33.83 10.24 14.18
N SER A 562 34.42 11.41 14.46
CA SER A 562 34.01 12.27 15.57
C SER A 562 32.58 12.79 15.40
N GLU A 563 32.18 13.19 14.20
CA GLU A 563 30.82 13.67 13.93
C GLU A 563 29.78 12.55 14.07
N LEU A 564 30.08 11.35 13.55
CA LEU A 564 29.21 10.17 13.69
C LEU A 564 28.98 9.78 15.15
N ARG A 565 30.04 9.77 15.98
CA ARG A 565 29.95 9.47 17.42
C ARG A 565 29.13 10.50 18.19
N GLN A 566 29.09 11.75 17.72
CA GLN A 566 28.31 12.85 18.34
C GLN A 566 26.89 12.95 17.80
N TRP A 567 26.63 12.48 16.59
CA TRP A 567 25.32 12.53 15.95
C TRP A 567 24.28 11.77 16.76
N ASP A 568 23.13 12.38 17.04
CA ASP A 568 22.09 11.87 17.93
C ASP A 568 21.29 10.67 17.39
N GLY A 569 21.54 10.25 16.15
CA GLY A 569 20.83 9.17 15.46
C GLY A 569 19.45 9.56 14.93
N VAL A 570 19.14 10.86 14.89
CA VAL A 570 17.87 11.35 14.33
C VAL A 570 18.03 11.63 12.84
N MET A 571 17.20 10.98 12.03
CA MET A 571 17.22 11.01 10.56
C MET A 571 16.55 12.27 10.00
N ARG A 572 16.97 13.45 10.43
CA ARG A 572 16.41 14.74 9.95
C ARG A 572 16.80 14.98 8.50
N ALA A 573 15.92 15.62 7.73
CA ALA A 573 16.19 15.98 6.34
C ALA A 573 17.42 16.91 6.21
N GLU A 574 17.71 17.72 7.22
CA GLU A 574 18.80 18.68 7.23
C GLU A 574 20.13 18.09 7.74
N SER A 575 20.14 16.82 8.16
CA SER A 575 21.32 16.20 8.78
C SER A 575 22.26 15.56 7.76
N ASP A 576 23.50 16.05 7.72
CA ASP A 576 24.60 15.50 6.92
C ASP A 576 24.97 14.08 7.35
N MET A 577 25.11 13.83 8.65
CA MET A 577 25.45 12.50 9.17
C MET A 577 24.32 11.48 8.95
N ALA A 578 23.05 11.91 9.00
CA ALA A 578 21.94 11.05 8.58
C ALA A 578 22.02 10.70 7.09
N GLY A 579 22.39 11.65 6.23
CA GLY A 579 22.60 11.41 4.80
C GLY A 579 23.75 10.44 4.52
N LEU A 580 24.89 10.65 5.18
CA LEU A 580 26.05 9.74 5.08
C LEU A 580 25.70 8.33 5.56
N PHE A 581 25.08 8.20 6.73
CA PHE A 581 24.65 6.90 7.26
C PHE A 581 23.69 6.19 6.31
N GLN A 582 22.71 6.93 5.75
CA GLN A 582 21.73 6.37 4.83
C GLN A 582 22.37 5.84 3.54
N LEU A 583 23.32 6.57 2.96
CA LEU A 583 24.09 6.08 1.80
C LEU A 583 24.92 4.86 2.17
N TRP A 584 25.69 4.94 3.25
CA TRP A 584 26.53 3.85 3.72
C TRP A 584 25.73 2.56 3.92
N TRP A 585 24.58 2.63 4.59
CA TRP A 585 23.71 1.48 4.83
C TRP A 585 23.25 0.81 3.52
N HIS A 586 22.93 1.61 2.51
CA HIS A 586 22.47 1.10 1.23
C HIS A 586 23.59 0.55 0.36
N TYR A 587 24.77 1.17 0.38
CA TYR A 587 25.97 0.63 -0.26
C TYR A 587 26.49 -0.61 0.47
N LEU A 588 26.29 -0.74 1.78
CA LEU A 588 26.68 -1.93 2.53
C LEU A 588 25.94 -3.17 2.04
N ALA A 589 24.62 -3.08 1.83
CA ALA A 589 23.85 -4.18 1.23
C ALA A 589 24.40 -4.60 -0.15
N ARG A 590 24.84 -3.64 -0.96
CA ARG A 590 25.48 -3.90 -2.25
C ARG A 590 26.86 -4.53 -2.05
N ALA A 591 27.67 -4.02 -1.14
CA ALA A 591 29.01 -4.54 -0.88
C ALA A 591 29.00 -5.99 -0.36
N VAL A 592 27.95 -6.40 0.35
CA VAL A 592 27.78 -7.77 0.86
C VAL A 592 27.22 -8.72 -0.19
N PHE A 593 26.13 -8.35 -0.89
CA PHE A 593 25.36 -9.29 -1.72
C PHE A 593 25.53 -9.12 -3.23
N GLU A 594 26.35 -8.18 -3.71
CA GLU A 594 26.60 -8.05 -5.15
C GLU A 594 27.59 -9.14 -5.61
N PRO A 595 27.27 -9.94 -6.65
CA PRO A 595 28.16 -10.99 -7.14
C PRO A 595 29.52 -10.43 -7.55
N ASN A 596 30.60 -11.11 -7.15
CA ASN A 596 31.97 -10.63 -7.33
C ASN A 596 32.51 -10.75 -8.77
N ASP A 597 31.87 -11.53 -9.64
CA ASP A 597 32.42 -11.96 -10.95
C ASP A 597 31.51 -11.68 -12.16
N GLY A 598 30.30 -11.13 -11.94
CA GLY A 598 29.34 -10.86 -13.01
C GLY A 598 28.63 -12.12 -13.54
N GLU A 599 28.76 -13.26 -12.86
CA GLU A 599 27.97 -14.46 -13.13
C GLU A 599 26.49 -14.27 -12.76
N PRO A 600 25.57 -15.06 -13.34
CA PRO A 600 24.16 -15.02 -12.97
C PRO A 600 23.98 -15.48 -11.51
N GLY A 601 23.58 -14.55 -10.63
CA GLY A 601 23.26 -14.81 -9.23
C GLY A 601 22.09 -13.94 -8.76
N ALA A 602 21.60 -14.19 -7.54
CA ALA A 602 20.48 -13.43 -7.01
C ALA A 602 20.87 -11.96 -6.79
N SER A 603 20.01 -11.02 -7.19
CA SER A 603 20.38 -9.60 -7.11
C SER A 603 20.56 -9.16 -5.65
N TRP A 604 21.58 -8.36 -5.35
CA TRP A 604 21.70 -7.71 -4.03
C TRP A 604 20.44 -6.95 -3.61
N ARG A 605 19.63 -6.48 -4.58
CA ARG A 605 18.34 -5.81 -4.32
C ARG A 605 17.27 -6.74 -3.75
N GLU A 606 17.35 -8.02 -4.08
CA GLU A 606 16.47 -9.08 -3.58
C GLU A 606 16.96 -9.55 -2.21
N GLN A 607 18.28 -9.66 -2.02
CA GLN A 607 18.91 -10.11 -0.79
C GLN A 607 19.03 -9.01 0.30
N ARG A 608 18.96 -7.72 -0.06
CA ARG A 608 19.05 -6.57 0.89
C ARG A 608 18.24 -6.72 2.18
N PRO A 609 16.99 -7.21 2.19
CA PRO A 609 16.23 -7.38 3.43
C PRO A 609 16.91 -8.28 4.47
N LEU A 610 17.87 -9.10 4.05
CA LEU A 610 18.64 -10.02 4.88
C LEU A 610 19.89 -9.39 5.50
N LEU A 611 20.23 -8.15 5.12
CA LEU A 611 21.40 -7.43 5.66
C LEU A 611 21.36 -7.35 7.19
N ASP A 612 20.19 -7.04 7.75
CA ASP A 612 20.03 -6.99 9.20
C ASP A 612 20.40 -8.36 9.82
N ASN A 613 19.96 -9.48 9.23
CA ASN A 613 20.30 -10.84 9.73
C ASN A 613 21.81 -11.08 9.67
N TRP A 614 22.38 -10.85 8.49
CA TRP A 614 23.80 -11.02 8.23
C TRP A 614 24.68 -10.23 9.20
N LEU A 615 24.28 -9.03 9.61
CA LEU A 615 25.05 -8.19 10.54
C LEU A 615 25.10 -8.73 11.98
N HIS A 616 24.05 -9.42 12.44
CA HIS A 616 23.97 -9.89 13.83
C HIS A 616 24.34 -11.35 14.02
N SER A 617 24.46 -12.15 12.95
CA SER A 617 24.96 -13.52 13.05
C SER A 617 26.47 -13.56 13.36
N ALA A 618 27.01 -14.72 13.75
CA ALA A 618 28.46 -14.90 13.77
C ALA A 618 29.01 -14.87 12.33
N PRO A 619 30.20 -14.28 12.06
CA PRO A 619 30.76 -14.24 10.71
C PRO A 619 30.91 -15.62 10.05
N GLU A 620 31.25 -16.65 10.83
CA GLU A 620 31.42 -18.03 10.36
C GLU A 620 30.09 -18.70 9.95
N GLU A 621 28.97 -18.17 10.44
CA GLU A 621 27.61 -18.70 10.22
C GLU A 621 26.81 -17.86 9.22
N ALA A 622 27.24 -16.62 8.95
CA ALA A 622 26.54 -15.68 8.08
C ALA A 622 26.73 -16.00 6.60
N PHE A 623 25.71 -15.74 5.76
CA PHE A 623 25.82 -15.90 4.30
C PHE A 623 25.72 -14.57 3.55
N PRO A 624 26.63 -14.28 2.60
CA PRO A 624 27.80 -15.10 2.20
C PRO A 624 28.90 -15.16 3.29
N PRO A 625 29.52 -16.34 3.52
CA PRO A 625 30.48 -16.54 4.63
C PRO A 625 31.87 -15.97 4.35
N ASP A 626 32.24 -15.81 3.07
CA ASP A 626 33.55 -15.33 2.67
C ASP A 626 33.66 -13.79 2.60
N VAL A 627 32.59 -13.07 2.95
CA VAL A 627 32.59 -11.60 2.95
C VAL A 627 33.12 -11.07 4.28
N ASP A 628 34.30 -10.45 4.23
CA ASP A 628 34.88 -9.70 5.35
C ASP A 628 34.02 -8.45 5.66
N ARG A 629 33.53 -8.38 6.90
CA ARG A 629 32.59 -7.32 7.32
C ARG A 629 33.18 -5.93 7.26
N ASP A 630 34.40 -5.76 7.76
CA ASP A 630 35.03 -4.44 7.87
C ASP A 630 35.48 -3.96 6.48
N GLN A 631 35.92 -4.87 5.61
CA GLN A 631 36.19 -4.55 4.21
C GLN A 631 34.92 -4.16 3.45
N ALA A 632 33.80 -4.87 3.64
CA ALA A 632 32.52 -4.51 3.04
C ALA A 632 32.02 -3.15 3.53
N ALA A 633 32.14 -2.88 4.84
CA ALA A 633 31.78 -1.59 5.44
C ALA A 633 32.67 -0.44 4.96
N LEU A 634 33.98 -0.68 4.82
CA LEU A 634 34.92 0.29 4.25
C LEU A 634 34.59 0.61 2.80
N LYS A 635 34.35 -0.41 1.97
CA LYS A 635 33.94 -0.25 0.56
C LYS A 635 32.64 0.57 0.48
N ALA A 636 31.67 0.28 1.32
CA ALA A 636 30.41 1.03 1.37
C ALA A 636 30.61 2.49 1.79
N LEU A 637 31.52 2.77 2.73
CA LEU A 637 31.87 4.14 3.14
C LEU A 637 32.55 4.88 1.99
N GLU A 638 33.48 4.23 1.28
CA GLU A 638 34.14 4.82 0.12
C GLU A 638 33.16 5.15 -1.00
N ASP A 639 32.21 4.26 -1.29
CA ASP A 639 31.15 4.51 -2.28
C ASP A 639 30.23 5.64 -1.86
N ALA A 640 29.83 5.70 -0.58
CA ALA A 640 29.05 6.83 -0.05
C ALA A 640 29.81 8.16 -0.19
N LEU A 641 31.11 8.18 0.09
CA LEU A 641 31.93 9.39 -0.01
C LEU A 641 32.21 9.83 -1.45
N LYS A 642 32.11 8.95 -2.45
CA LYS A 642 32.14 9.34 -3.87
C LYS A 642 30.94 10.21 -4.25
N ILE A 643 29.77 9.93 -3.68
CA ILE A 643 28.58 10.79 -3.80
C ILE A 643 28.77 12.09 -3.00
N GLY A 644 29.41 11.98 -1.84
CA GLY A 644 29.73 13.07 -0.93
C GLY A 644 28.78 13.11 0.27
N ILE A 645 29.17 13.89 1.28
CA ILE A 645 28.37 14.12 2.47
C ILE A 645 27.37 15.22 2.16
N HIS A 646 26.09 14.89 2.22
CA HIS A 646 24.97 15.80 1.94
C HIS A 646 23.89 15.65 3.01
N PRO A 647 23.07 16.69 3.25
CA PRO A 647 21.88 16.55 4.09
C PRO A 647 20.98 15.44 3.57
N LEU A 648 20.40 14.64 4.46
CA LEU A 648 19.54 13.50 4.07
C LEU A 648 18.47 13.90 3.05
N GLY A 649 17.77 15.01 3.25
CA GLY A 649 16.69 15.49 2.38
C GLY A 649 17.14 15.94 0.99
N ARG A 650 18.45 16.14 0.76
CA ARG A 650 19.00 16.39 -0.58
C ARG A 650 19.05 15.12 -1.42
N ILE A 651 19.31 13.98 -0.77
CA ILE A 651 19.44 12.69 -1.44
C ILE A 651 18.18 11.84 -1.28
N GLN A 652 17.35 12.09 -0.26
CA GLN A 652 16.14 11.35 0.07
C GLN A 652 14.90 12.22 -0.12
N THR A 653 14.17 11.97 -1.21
CA THR A 653 13.03 12.81 -1.61
C THR A 653 11.76 11.99 -1.82
N LEU A 654 10.61 12.60 -1.50
CA LEU A 654 9.29 12.10 -1.88
C LEU A 654 8.82 12.86 -3.13
N SER A 655 8.39 12.13 -4.15
CA SER A 655 7.66 12.69 -5.28
C SER A 655 6.33 11.95 -5.41
N ILE A 656 5.22 12.68 -5.36
CA ILE A 656 3.89 12.11 -5.58
C ILE A 656 3.55 12.28 -7.05
N ARG A 657 3.18 11.20 -7.74
CA ARG A 657 2.87 11.24 -9.17
C ARG A 657 1.48 10.69 -9.45
N HIS A 658 0.68 11.43 -10.20
CA HIS A 658 -0.56 10.89 -10.78
C HIS A 658 -0.22 9.91 -11.92
N PRO A 659 -1.04 8.86 -12.18
CA PRO A 659 -0.85 7.95 -13.31
C PRO A 659 -0.73 8.61 -14.70
N LEU A 660 -1.20 9.85 -14.84
CA LEU A 660 -1.13 10.62 -16.10
C LEU A 660 0.14 11.48 -16.22
N ALA A 661 0.99 11.54 -15.19
CA ALA A 661 2.14 12.42 -15.12
C ALA A 661 3.38 11.93 -15.91
N ASP A 662 3.28 10.80 -16.63
CA ASP A 662 4.39 10.25 -17.43
C ASP A 662 4.78 11.18 -18.60
N ASN A 663 3.90 12.09 -19.01
CA ASN A 663 4.21 13.14 -19.98
C ASN A 663 4.44 14.48 -19.27
N ALA A 664 5.67 14.98 -19.31
CA ALA A 664 6.06 16.22 -18.62
C ALA A 664 5.27 17.48 -19.04
N LEU A 665 4.77 17.55 -20.29
CA LEU A 665 3.93 18.67 -20.73
C LEU A 665 2.53 18.57 -20.13
N LEU A 666 1.98 17.36 -20.00
CA LEU A 666 0.68 17.14 -19.36
C LEU A 666 0.78 17.35 -17.84
N ASP A 667 1.82 16.84 -17.21
CA ASP A 667 2.11 17.04 -15.79
C ASP A 667 2.21 18.54 -15.45
N ALA A 668 2.95 19.31 -16.25
CA ALA A 668 3.07 20.76 -16.07
C ALA A 668 1.79 21.54 -16.38
N TRP A 669 0.93 21.04 -17.28
CA TRP A 669 -0.31 21.72 -17.66
C TRP A 669 -1.46 21.46 -16.69
N LEU A 670 -1.54 20.25 -16.14
CA LEU A 670 -2.61 19.78 -15.27
C LEU A 670 -2.20 19.71 -13.79
N ASP A 671 -0.97 20.09 -13.47
CA ASP A 671 -0.41 20.13 -12.11
C ASP A 671 -0.59 18.79 -11.35
N LEU A 672 -0.18 17.69 -11.98
CA LEU A 672 -0.53 16.33 -11.56
C LEU A 672 0.41 15.72 -10.51
N SER A 673 1.59 16.30 -10.31
CA SER A 673 2.63 15.77 -9.42
C SER A 673 2.99 16.76 -8.32
N ARG A 674 3.49 16.24 -7.20
CA ARG A 674 4.09 17.04 -6.12
C ARG A 674 5.51 16.59 -5.84
N GLY A 675 6.34 17.54 -5.44
CA GLY A 675 7.74 17.30 -5.15
C GLY A 675 8.66 17.39 -6.38
N PRO A 676 9.92 16.92 -6.25
CA PRO A 676 10.48 16.23 -5.08
C PRO A 676 10.54 17.12 -3.83
N VAL A 677 10.05 16.61 -2.69
CA VAL A 677 10.19 17.26 -1.37
C VAL A 677 11.18 16.49 -0.48
N PRO A 678 12.03 17.17 0.29
CA PRO A 678 12.97 16.52 1.20
C PRO A 678 12.21 15.78 2.30
N ARG A 679 12.68 14.58 2.68
CA ARG A 679 12.02 13.78 3.71
C ARG A 679 12.99 13.07 4.64
N GLY A 680 12.84 13.31 5.94
CA GLY A 680 13.56 12.60 7.00
C GLY A 680 12.97 11.21 7.31
N GLY A 681 13.56 10.52 8.29
CA GLY A 681 13.22 9.16 8.67
C GLY A 681 13.95 8.10 7.86
N ASP A 682 13.95 6.87 8.36
CA ASP A 682 14.41 5.66 7.68
C ASP A 682 13.58 4.45 8.17
N ALA A 683 13.86 3.25 7.66
CA ALA A 683 13.15 2.04 8.05
C ALA A 683 13.32 1.63 9.54
N GLY A 684 14.20 2.30 10.30
CA GLY A 684 14.42 2.10 11.74
C GLY A 684 13.74 3.14 12.64
N SER A 685 13.15 4.19 12.07
CA SER A 685 12.41 5.23 12.80
C SER A 685 10.90 4.99 12.84
N LEU A 686 10.18 5.54 13.83
CA LEU A 686 8.71 5.46 13.92
C LEU A 686 8.04 6.18 12.74
N ASN A 687 8.43 7.43 12.50
CA ASN A 687 8.03 8.22 11.34
C ASN A 687 8.83 7.81 10.11
N VAL A 688 8.51 6.61 9.64
CA VAL A 688 9.32 5.85 8.70
C VAL A 688 9.40 6.51 7.33
N SER A 689 10.56 6.36 6.69
CA SER A 689 10.71 6.58 5.24
C SER A 689 11.28 5.33 4.60
N TYR A 690 10.51 4.79 3.67
CA TYR A 690 10.89 3.63 2.91
C TYR A 690 11.31 3.98 1.51
N VAL A 691 12.54 3.59 1.18
CA VAL A 691 13.22 4.11 0.00
C VAL A 691 13.58 3.03 -1.03
N GLY A 692 13.47 3.43 -2.30
CA GLY A 692 14.21 2.84 -3.40
C GLY A 692 15.55 3.56 -3.54
N PHE A 693 16.63 2.80 -3.73
CA PHE A 693 17.98 3.34 -3.87
C PHE A 693 18.51 3.19 -5.30
N ASP A 694 18.97 4.30 -5.86
CA ASP A 694 19.77 4.36 -7.07
C ASP A 694 21.25 4.57 -6.68
N PRO A 695 22.10 3.54 -6.79
CA PRO A 695 23.50 3.61 -6.39
C PRO A 695 24.37 4.41 -7.35
N GLU A 696 23.93 4.66 -8.59
CA GLU A 696 24.73 5.43 -9.55
C GLU A 696 24.47 6.93 -9.37
N ALA A 697 23.22 7.30 -9.09
CA ALA A 697 22.86 8.68 -8.77
C ALA A 697 23.15 9.06 -7.29
N GLY A 698 23.34 8.08 -6.41
CA GLY A 698 23.42 8.32 -4.97
C GLY A 698 22.12 8.89 -4.39
N SER A 699 20.97 8.49 -4.96
CA SER A 699 19.66 9.05 -4.62
C SER A 699 18.70 8.00 -4.06
N LEU A 700 17.83 8.44 -3.16
CA LEU A 700 16.85 7.65 -2.44
C LEU A 700 15.46 8.23 -2.71
N GLN A 701 14.59 7.46 -3.35
CA GLN A 701 13.20 7.87 -3.58
C GLN A 701 12.31 7.25 -2.52
N VAL A 702 11.66 8.09 -1.73
CA VAL A 702 10.66 7.68 -0.74
C VAL A 702 9.41 7.23 -1.47
N GLY A 703 9.11 5.94 -1.37
CA GLY A 703 7.90 5.33 -1.92
C GLY A 703 6.82 5.07 -0.86
N GLY A 704 7.22 4.86 0.40
CA GLY A 704 6.29 4.56 1.48
C GLY A 704 6.61 5.25 2.80
N ALA A 705 5.57 5.64 3.51
CA ALA A 705 5.56 6.25 4.84
C ALA A 705 4.15 6.15 5.43
N ALA A 706 3.87 6.80 6.57
CA ALA A 706 2.48 6.96 7.05
C ALA A 706 1.57 7.44 5.93
N SER A 707 0.47 6.72 5.73
CA SER A 707 -0.51 6.95 4.66
C SER A 707 -1.75 7.70 5.14
N MET A 708 -1.99 7.63 6.45
CA MET A 708 -2.85 8.52 7.21
C MET A 708 -2.33 8.54 8.64
N ARG A 709 -2.84 9.45 9.47
CA ARG A 709 -2.62 9.46 10.92
C ARG A 709 -3.92 9.80 11.60
N PHE A 710 -4.27 9.11 12.68
CA PHE A 710 -5.27 9.60 13.61
C PHE A 710 -4.80 9.55 15.06
N VAL A 711 -5.47 10.37 15.87
CA VAL A 711 -5.41 10.34 17.34
C VAL A 711 -6.84 10.50 17.87
N MET A 712 -7.22 9.58 18.76
CA MET A 712 -8.48 9.57 19.49
C MET A 712 -8.19 9.67 20.99
N ASP A 713 -8.97 10.49 21.68
CA ASP A 713 -8.96 10.63 23.14
C ASP A 713 -10.41 10.59 23.61
N TRP A 714 -10.77 9.55 24.36
CA TRP A 714 -12.18 9.31 24.73
C TRP A 714 -12.76 10.36 25.69
N SER A 715 -11.94 11.23 26.26
CA SER A 715 -12.43 12.39 27.02
C SER A 715 -13.14 13.42 26.15
N ASP A 716 -12.82 13.48 24.86
CA ASP A 716 -13.40 14.41 23.89
C ASP A 716 -13.39 13.83 22.46
N PRO A 717 -14.42 13.04 22.09
CA PRO A 717 -14.57 12.53 20.72
C PRO A 717 -14.65 13.61 19.64
N ASP A 718 -15.02 14.85 19.97
CA ASP A 718 -15.07 15.96 19.01
C ASP A 718 -13.68 16.53 18.69
N ALA A 719 -12.67 16.16 19.49
CA ALA A 719 -11.26 16.46 19.24
C ALA A 719 -10.53 15.35 18.46
N PHE A 720 -11.23 14.34 17.92
CA PHE A 720 -10.64 13.33 17.05
C PHE A 720 -9.89 14.00 15.88
N THR A 721 -8.66 13.58 15.63
CA THR A 721 -7.86 14.13 14.53
C THR A 721 -7.60 13.07 13.48
N LEU A 722 -7.69 13.41 12.20
CA LEU A 722 -7.41 12.51 11.08
C LEU A 722 -6.75 13.28 9.93
N ASN A 723 -5.57 12.83 9.52
CA ASN A 723 -4.82 13.37 8.40
C ASN A 723 -4.62 12.32 7.33
N LEU A 724 -4.89 12.69 6.09
CA LEU A 724 -4.50 11.91 4.93
C LEU A 724 -3.11 12.35 4.43
N THR A 725 -2.45 11.54 3.61
CA THR A 725 -1.22 11.96 2.91
C THR A 725 -1.45 12.97 1.81
N PHE A 726 -2.64 12.91 1.23
CA PHE A 726 -3.07 13.66 0.06
C PHE A 726 -4.55 13.99 0.23
N GLY A 727 -5.17 14.67 -0.73
CA GLY A 727 -6.56 15.09 -0.62
C GLY A 727 -7.60 13.97 -0.72
N GLN A 728 -8.85 14.34 -0.49
CA GLN A 728 -10.03 13.47 -0.60
C GLN A 728 -10.35 13.03 -2.03
N SER A 729 -9.89 13.76 -3.06
CA SER A 729 -10.28 13.55 -4.44
C SER A 729 -9.16 12.95 -5.31
N GLY A 730 -9.55 12.08 -6.24
CA GLY A 730 -8.71 11.64 -7.35
C GLY A 730 -8.76 12.54 -8.57
N ASN A 731 -9.58 13.59 -8.54
CA ASN A 731 -9.67 14.55 -9.63
C ASN A 731 -8.69 15.72 -9.40
N PRO A 732 -7.71 15.96 -10.28
CA PRO A 732 -6.73 17.04 -10.12
C PRO A 732 -7.33 18.45 -10.17
N PHE A 733 -8.59 18.59 -10.59
CA PHE A 733 -9.33 19.85 -10.57
C PHE A 733 -10.13 20.07 -9.28
N SER A 734 -10.28 19.03 -8.44
CA SER A 734 -10.94 19.21 -7.16
C SER A 734 -10.08 20.07 -6.23
N PRO A 735 -10.68 21.01 -5.47
CA PRO A 735 -9.96 21.73 -4.43
C PRO A 735 -9.42 20.80 -3.33
N HIS A 736 -9.93 19.57 -3.25
CA HIS A 736 -9.52 18.54 -2.31
C HIS A 736 -8.65 17.48 -2.97
N PHE A 737 -7.88 17.81 -4.01
CA PHE A 737 -6.93 16.88 -4.63
C PHE A 737 -5.71 16.65 -3.74
N ASP A 738 -5.09 17.71 -3.22
CA ASP A 738 -3.80 17.68 -2.51
C ASP A 738 -3.78 18.50 -1.21
N ASP A 739 -4.93 18.96 -0.74
CA ASP A 739 -5.05 19.95 0.32
C ASP A 739 -4.53 19.48 1.70
N PHE A 740 -4.39 18.18 1.93
CA PHE A 740 -3.71 17.63 3.11
C PHE A 740 -2.17 17.60 3.03
N PHE A 741 -1.57 17.82 1.86
CA PHE A 741 -0.17 17.47 1.64
C PHE A 741 0.80 18.24 2.55
N ASP A 742 0.60 19.54 2.74
CA ASP A 742 1.44 20.36 3.64
C ASP A 742 1.28 19.96 5.11
N ASP A 743 0.04 19.76 5.57
CA ASP A 743 -0.28 19.28 6.92
C ASP A 743 0.32 17.88 7.17
N PHE A 744 0.34 17.02 6.15
CA PHE A 744 0.97 15.71 6.25
C PHE A 744 2.49 15.81 6.43
N LEU A 745 3.16 16.72 5.71
CA LEU A 745 4.61 16.91 5.78
C LEU A 745 5.05 17.51 7.12
N THR A 746 4.30 18.46 7.65
CA THR A 746 4.54 19.09 8.97
C THR A 746 3.99 18.25 10.13
N GLY A 747 3.07 17.35 9.82
CA GLY A 747 2.33 16.52 10.77
C GLY A 747 1.23 17.28 11.51
N ASP A 748 0.79 18.46 11.04
CA ASP A 748 -0.24 19.28 11.69
C ASP A 748 -1.63 18.62 11.64
N PRO A 749 -2.31 18.39 12.78
CA PRO A 749 -3.50 17.58 12.81
C PRO A 749 -4.72 18.33 12.25
N TRP A 750 -5.57 17.62 11.53
CA TRP A 750 -6.90 18.09 11.14
C TRP A 750 -7.95 17.50 12.08
N VAL A 751 -8.78 18.36 12.69
CA VAL A 751 -9.84 17.93 13.63
C VAL A 751 -11.09 17.56 12.86
N VAL A 752 -11.60 16.36 13.14
CA VAL A 752 -12.71 15.71 12.45
C VAL A 752 -13.75 15.34 13.52
N PRO A 753 -14.67 16.26 13.87
CA PRO A 753 -15.56 16.08 15.01
C PRO A 753 -16.58 14.95 14.78
N TRP A 754 -17.09 14.42 15.90
CA TRP A 754 -18.03 13.32 15.96
C TRP A 754 -19.48 13.79 16.07
N SER A 755 -19.77 14.63 17.06
CA SER A 755 -21.12 15.09 17.37
C SER A 755 -21.67 15.98 16.26
N ARG A 756 -22.95 15.80 15.94
CA ARG A 756 -23.61 16.58 14.88
C ARG A 756 -23.48 18.09 15.12
N SER A 757 -23.59 18.56 16.36
CA SER A 757 -23.42 19.98 16.70
C SER A 757 -22.01 20.47 16.36
N ALA A 758 -20.97 19.72 16.69
CA ALA A 758 -19.58 20.11 16.39
C ALA A 758 -19.28 20.02 14.88
N VAL A 759 -19.92 19.08 14.17
CA VAL A 759 -19.88 19.01 12.70
C VAL A 759 -20.51 20.26 12.08
N GLU A 760 -21.69 20.67 12.53
CA GLU A 760 -22.41 21.85 12.03
C GLU A 760 -21.63 23.15 12.28
N GLU A 761 -20.79 23.22 13.32
CA GLU A 761 -19.90 24.37 13.58
C GLU A 761 -18.71 24.46 12.60
N ARG A 762 -18.35 23.36 11.93
CA ARG A 762 -17.20 23.26 11.03
C ARG A 762 -17.59 22.98 9.57
N ILE A 763 -18.88 23.04 9.27
CA ILE A 763 -19.38 22.79 7.92
C ILE A 763 -18.92 23.89 6.95
N ALA A 764 -18.36 23.47 5.82
CA ALA A 764 -18.01 24.34 4.71
C ALA A 764 -19.08 24.28 3.60
N ARG A 765 -19.59 23.08 3.28
CA ARG A 765 -20.57 22.85 2.21
C ARG A 765 -21.60 21.79 2.61
N GLN A 766 -22.78 21.85 1.99
CA GLN A 766 -23.89 20.93 2.24
C GLN A 766 -24.52 20.46 0.93
N LEU A 767 -24.56 19.15 0.74
CA LEU A 767 -25.25 18.48 -0.36
C LEU A 767 -26.43 17.66 0.18
N VAL A 768 -27.58 17.70 -0.50
CA VAL A 768 -28.73 16.83 -0.21
C VAL A 768 -28.98 15.89 -1.38
N LEU A 769 -28.95 14.59 -1.13
CA LEU A 769 -29.29 13.56 -2.09
C LEU A 769 -30.78 13.23 -1.96
N ARG A 770 -31.54 13.39 -3.06
CA ARG A 770 -33.00 13.23 -3.10
C ARG A 770 -33.39 11.90 -3.77
N PRO A 771 -34.44 11.20 -3.30
CA PRO A 771 -34.98 10.02 -3.98
C PRO A 771 -35.40 10.23 -5.44
#